data_AF-A0A2V7VHR0-F1
#
_entry.id   AF-A0A2V7VHR0-F1
#
_cell.length_a   1.000
_cell.length_b   1.000
_cell.length_c   1.000
_cell.angle_alpha   90.00
_cell.angle_beta   90.00
_cell.angle_gamma   90.00
#
_symmetry.space_group_name_H-M   'P 1'
#
loop_
_entity.id
_entity.type
_entity.pdbx_description
1 polymer ?
#
loop_
_entity_poly.entity_id
_entity_poly.type
_entity_poly.pdbx_seq_one_letter_code
_entity_poly.pdbx_strand_id
1 'polypeptide(L)'
;MLFAGGRVVDGTGAPWFRADVCVAGDRIAGVGDLAKVEAGRRIDAQGLVVAPGFIDMLGQSEYNVLVDPRAASKIAQGITTELTGEGSSIAPVNARMIAADADVWAHYGVRPDWTTLEGYFRAFERARPTINLGTFVGAGGVRDLVIGKDDRPASPAELKAMEAAVAEAMEQGAFGLSTSLQYVPDRFATTEEIIALARVAARYGGSYITHQRSEGDEIDASLDEVFRIAREARLPAQIYHLKTSGRKNWGRMPRVLGRIEQAREQGLDVSADMYPYTASSNSLDASLPLWVREGGHERMLGRLRDPATRERAEKSFRDENPDWPDGGAARIMVVSVLDPALKKYEGLTLEEIGRAEGKDPLDVLIDVVIADKGNAGKISFSMAEDDVRAALRHPLVSLGTDSGARATDGIYALEKSHPRAWGSTARILGRYVRDEKLISLEEAVRKMTSLPASRMGLQDRGIVRAGMVADLVAFDPATVKDVSTFADPFHYSEGIPYVAVSGRLVVDGGRITGESVRGARSARPVRSARPQPPASSPEASLARSESSLYLSVQALKRKHKVERLGIALYDSETRVQWSYNGDAFFHAASTMKLAVLVGVFRQVFRKELGLETPVRVRNRFRSLVGGLPFSLDLDHDASPDVVARLGKTMNVKDLAYRMITTSSNFATNLLIDLVTVGVIHKALDELRVEGIEVLRGVDDQKAFAAGKNNMVTADGLLKLLRLISDGRVYSPEISGQLLEILLDQRVKRGIPAGLPGGARVAHKTGHISTVHHDAGIVYIGQRRPYAVVILTQSPAGAGGDAAVADASRQIYNALASLGQKERRGAPPEPSV
;
A
#
# COMPACT_ATOMS: atom_id res chain seq x y z
N MET A 1 -33.61 -7.56 -0.77
CA MET A 1 -33.98 -7.07 0.57
C MET A 1 -34.11 -5.56 0.52
N LEU A 2 -35.00 -4.95 1.33
CA LEU A 2 -35.21 -3.50 1.37
C LEU A 2 -35.23 -3.03 2.82
N PHE A 3 -34.40 -2.05 3.17
CA PHE A 3 -34.51 -1.27 4.40
C PHE A 3 -35.37 -0.05 4.10
N ALA A 4 -36.57 0.04 4.68
CA ALA A 4 -37.57 1.04 4.32
C ALA A 4 -37.65 2.16 5.38
N GLY A 5 -37.64 3.42 4.94
CA GLY A 5 -37.93 4.59 5.76
C GLY A 5 -36.87 4.97 6.80
N GLY A 6 -35.62 4.54 6.60
CA GLY A 6 -34.51 4.81 7.52
C GLY A 6 -33.89 6.21 7.38
N ARG A 7 -33.16 6.62 8.42
CA ARG A 7 -32.21 7.75 8.36
C ARG A 7 -30.91 7.24 7.76
N VAL A 8 -30.65 7.52 6.48
CA VAL A 8 -29.42 7.09 5.82
C VAL A 8 -28.28 8.03 6.22
N VAL A 9 -27.25 7.47 6.86
CA VAL A 9 -25.94 8.10 7.08
C VAL A 9 -24.96 7.35 6.20
N ASP A 10 -24.69 7.89 5.01
CA ASP A 10 -24.10 7.14 3.90
C ASP A 10 -22.61 6.80 4.05
N GLY A 11 -21.95 7.27 5.11
CA GLY A 11 -20.54 7.07 5.38
C GLY A 11 -19.60 8.11 4.77
N THR A 12 -20.09 9.08 3.99
CA THR A 12 -19.26 10.13 3.38
C THR A 12 -18.88 11.25 4.36
N GLY A 13 -19.59 11.36 5.49
CA GLY A 13 -19.54 12.50 6.41
C GLY A 13 -20.55 13.62 6.07
N ALA A 14 -21.31 13.47 4.98
CA ALA A 14 -22.40 14.39 4.66
C ALA A 14 -23.58 14.25 5.65
N PRO A 15 -24.39 15.31 5.83
CA PRO A 15 -25.63 15.23 6.61
C PRO A 15 -26.53 14.07 6.15
N TRP A 16 -27.18 13.42 7.11
CA TRP A 16 -28.12 12.34 6.83
C TRP A 16 -29.32 12.77 5.97
N PHE A 17 -29.96 11.81 5.32
CA PHE A 17 -31.23 12.00 4.60
C PHE A 17 -32.17 10.79 4.81
N ARG A 18 -33.47 10.99 4.60
CA ARG A 18 -34.47 9.90 4.69
C ARG A 18 -34.54 9.19 3.35
N ALA A 19 -34.34 7.88 3.33
CA ALA A 19 -34.44 7.07 2.12
C ALA A 19 -34.62 5.58 2.45
N ASP A 20 -35.04 4.83 1.45
CA ASP A 20 -34.98 3.38 1.43
C ASP A 20 -33.63 2.93 0.84
N VAL A 21 -33.11 1.78 1.28
CA VAL A 21 -31.91 1.13 0.73
C VAL A 21 -32.27 -0.26 0.25
N CYS A 22 -32.17 -0.48 -1.06
CA CYS A 22 -32.46 -1.77 -1.69
C CYS A 22 -31.17 -2.56 -1.93
N VAL A 23 -31.21 -3.84 -1.60
CA VAL A 23 -30.13 -4.81 -1.76
C VAL A 23 -30.61 -5.92 -2.70
N ALA A 24 -29.82 -6.19 -3.74
CA ALA A 24 -30.02 -7.30 -4.67
C ALA A 24 -28.72 -8.11 -4.78
N GLY A 25 -28.79 -9.40 -4.46
CA GLY A 25 -27.59 -10.23 -4.34
C GLY A 25 -26.66 -9.70 -3.24
N ASP A 26 -25.39 -9.50 -3.59
CA ASP A 26 -24.35 -8.96 -2.72
C ASP A 26 -24.19 -7.43 -2.81
N ARG A 27 -25.03 -6.73 -3.58
CA ARG A 27 -24.85 -5.31 -3.90
C ARG A 27 -26.03 -4.46 -3.46
N ILE A 28 -25.74 -3.19 -3.17
CA ILE A 28 -26.74 -2.14 -3.05
C ILE A 28 -27.26 -1.84 -4.45
N ALA A 29 -28.54 -2.11 -4.69
CA ALA A 29 -29.20 -1.91 -5.97
C ALA A 29 -29.69 -0.46 -6.17
N GLY A 30 -30.08 0.21 -5.08
CA GLY A 30 -30.59 1.57 -5.14
C GLY A 30 -30.77 2.20 -3.76
N VAL A 31 -30.75 3.53 -3.73
CA VAL A 31 -30.98 4.37 -2.54
C VAL A 31 -31.91 5.50 -2.95
N GLY A 32 -33.02 5.69 -2.25
CA GLY A 32 -34.01 6.74 -2.58
C GLY A 32 -35.43 6.37 -2.14
N ASP A 33 -36.45 6.90 -2.82
CA ASP A 33 -37.83 6.43 -2.66
C ASP A 33 -38.02 5.13 -3.46
N LEU A 34 -38.13 4.01 -2.74
CA LEU A 34 -38.27 2.68 -3.30
C LEU A 34 -39.52 1.98 -2.74
N ALA A 35 -40.53 2.75 -2.31
CA ALA A 35 -41.73 2.21 -1.68
C ALA A 35 -42.42 1.15 -2.55
N LYS A 36 -42.43 1.36 -3.88
CA LYS A 36 -43.05 0.49 -4.89
C LYS A 36 -42.19 -0.70 -5.32
N VAL A 37 -40.93 -0.80 -4.87
CA VAL A 37 -40.05 -1.93 -5.23
C VAL A 37 -40.51 -3.18 -4.49
N GLU A 38 -40.75 -4.26 -5.23
CA GLU A 38 -40.99 -5.57 -4.64
C GLU A 38 -39.69 -6.12 -4.04
N ALA A 39 -39.74 -6.57 -2.79
CA ALA A 39 -38.59 -7.11 -2.09
C ALA A 39 -38.99 -8.36 -1.30
N GLY A 40 -38.27 -9.46 -1.49
CA GLY A 40 -38.54 -10.71 -0.76
C GLY A 40 -38.38 -10.60 0.77
N ARG A 41 -37.65 -9.59 1.24
CA ARG A 41 -37.57 -9.19 2.66
C ARG A 41 -37.63 -7.67 2.73
N ARG A 42 -38.60 -7.14 3.48
CA ARG A 42 -38.75 -5.70 3.77
C ARG A 42 -38.57 -5.50 5.27
N ILE A 43 -37.58 -4.69 5.62
CA ILE A 43 -37.23 -4.31 6.99
C ILE A 43 -37.79 -2.91 7.20
N ASP A 44 -38.59 -2.72 8.25
CA ASP A 44 -38.98 -1.40 8.70
C ASP A 44 -37.79 -0.77 9.44
N ALA A 45 -37.19 0.24 8.83
CA ALA A 45 -36.06 0.99 9.38
C ALA A 45 -36.49 2.36 9.93
N GLN A 46 -37.79 2.61 10.12
CA GLN A 46 -38.25 3.84 10.75
C GLN A 46 -37.65 4.01 12.15
N GLY A 47 -37.14 5.21 12.43
CA GLY A 47 -36.43 5.51 13.69
C GLY A 47 -34.99 4.99 13.73
N LEU A 48 -34.59 4.11 12.81
CA LEU A 48 -33.22 3.60 12.71
C LEU A 48 -32.36 4.45 11.78
N VAL A 49 -31.07 4.45 12.08
CA VAL A 49 -30.02 4.88 11.16
C VAL A 49 -29.63 3.70 10.29
N VAL A 50 -29.55 3.88 8.98
CA VAL A 50 -29.00 2.90 8.04
C VAL A 50 -27.66 3.44 7.52
N ALA A 51 -26.59 2.71 7.78
CA ALA A 51 -25.21 3.11 7.47
C ALA A 51 -24.46 1.97 6.77
N PRO A 52 -23.28 2.23 6.15
CA PRO A 52 -22.41 1.15 5.73
C PRO A 52 -22.00 0.33 6.95
N GLY A 53 -21.84 -0.98 6.76
CA GLY A 53 -21.31 -1.85 7.80
C GLY A 53 -19.94 -1.36 8.28
N PHE A 54 -19.69 -1.44 9.59
CA PHE A 54 -18.46 -0.90 10.16
C PHE A 54 -17.24 -1.75 9.76
N ILE A 55 -16.12 -1.07 9.59
CA ILE A 55 -14.83 -1.62 9.22
C ILE A 55 -13.88 -1.42 10.41
N ASP A 56 -13.44 -2.54 10.97
CA ASP A 56 -12.49 -2.57 12.07
C ASP A 56 -11.06 -2.59 11.53
N MET A 57 -10.29 -1.53 11.76
CA MET A 57 -8.91 -1.42 11.30
C MET A 57 -7.97 -2.41 12.00
N LEU A 58 -8.33 -2.92 13.18
CA LEU A 58 -7.53 -3.89 13.92
C LEU A 58 -8.44 -4.84 14.70
N GLY A 59 -8.90 -5.87 14.02
CA GLY A 59 -9.88 -6.82 14.56
C GLY A 59 -9.31 -8.08 15.21
N GLN A 60 -8.04 -8.45 14.98
CA GLN A 60 -7.36 -9.62 15.57
C GLN A 60 -8.12 -10.97 15.46
N SER A 61 -9.09 -11.12 14.55
CA SER A 61 -9.98 -12.30 14.53
C SER A 61 -9.50 -13.45 13.62
N GLU A 62 -8.31 -13.40 13.02
CA GLU A 62 -7.85 -14.42 12.04
C GLU A 62 -7.97 -15.85 12.58
N TYR A 63 -7.60 -15.97 13.85
CA TYR A 63 -7.73 -17.20 14.61
C TYR A 63 -9.17 -17.45 15.04
N ASN A 64 -9.82 -16.41 15.59
CA ASN A 64 -11.10 -16.55 16.26
C ASN A 64 -12.23 -17.04 15.36
N VAL A 65 -12.22 -16.60 14.11
CA VAL A 65 -13.22 -17.00 13.11
C VAL A 65 -13.12 -18.47 12.68
N LEU A 66 -12.00 -19.14 12.94
CA LEU A 66 -11.87 -20.58 12.68
C LEU A 66 -12.53 -21.42 13.78
N VAL A 67 -12.65 -20.86 14.98
CA VAL A 67 -13.27 -21.50 16.14
C VAL A 67 -14.77 -21.19 16.19
N ASP A 68 -15.12 -19.90 16.06
CA ASP A 68 -16.50 -19.44 15.93
C ASP A 68 -16.66 -18.58 14.67
N PRO A 69 -17.12 -19.16 13.55
CA PRO A 69 -17.28 -18.43 12.30
C PRO A 69 -18.37 -17.36 12.37
N ARG A 70 -19.23 -17.34 13.40
CA ARG A 70 -20.25 -16.29 13.55
C ARG A 70 -19.63 -14.92 13.82
N ALA A 71 -18.39 -14.85 14.30
CA ALA A 71 -17.74 -13.61 14.75
C ALA A 71 -18.68 -12.76 15.63
N ALA A 72 -19.36 -13.41 16.58
CA ALA A 72 -20.61 -12.95 17.16
C ALA A 72 -20.53 -11.54 17.77
N SER A 73 -19.50 -11.26 18.58
CA SER A 73 -19.32 -9.95 19.19
C SER A 73 -19.08 -8.83 18.18
N LYS A 74 -18.55 -9.15 16.99
CA LYS A 74 -18.24 -8.18 15.93
C LYS A 74 -19.51 -7.80 15.17
N ILE A 75 -20.25 -8.79 14.70
CA ILE A 75 -21.52 -8.52 14.00
C ILE A 75 -22.57 -7.93 14.94
N ALA A 76 -22.58 -8.30 16.23
CA ALA A 76 -23.51 -7.71 17.21
C ALA A 76 -23.26 -6.23 17.48
N GLN A 77 -22.08 -5.72 17.11
CA GLN A 77 -21.74 -4.29 17.19
C GLN A 77 -21.67 -3.62 15.80
N GLY A 78 -22.21 -4.25 14.76
CA GLY A 78 -22.31 -3.67 13.42
C GLY A 78 -21.05 -3.77 12.55
N ILE A 79 -20.03 -4.51 12.99
CA ILE A 79 -18.81 -4.74 12.21
C ILE A 79 -19.09 -5.80 11.15
N THR A 80 -18.68 -5.48 9.92
CA THR A 80 -18.87 -6.32 8.73
C THR A 80 -17.57 -6.71 8.06
N THR A 81 -16.51 -5.92 8.28
CA THR A 81 -15.18 -6.15 7.72
C THR A 81 -14.13 -5.91 8.77
N GLU A 82 -13.11 -6.76 8.82
CA GLU A 82 -11.96 -6.60 9.70
C GLU A 82 -10.65 -6.62 8.95
N LEU A 83 -9.69 -5.85 9.46
CA LEU A 83 -8.29 -5.97 9.16
C LEU A 83 -7.51 -6.55 10.33
N THR A 84 -6.55 -7.41 10.01
CA THR A 84 -5.76 -8.16 10.99
C THR A 84 -4.28 -8.21 10.59
N GLY A 85 -3.47 -8.97 11.33
CA GLY A 85 -2.02 -9.04 11.15
C GLY A 85 -1.34 -7.82 11.76
N GLU A 86 -0.83 -7.94 12.98
CA GLU A 86 -0.11 -6.87 13.69
C GLU A 86 1.41 -7.14 13.67
N GLY A 87 2.00 -7.68 14.74
CA GLY A 87 3.41 -8.09 14.76
C GLY A 87 3.60 -9.49 14.17
N SER A 88 2.75 -10.42 14.59
CA SER A 88 2.59 -11.74 13.96
C SER A 88 1.24 -11.78 13.24
N SER A 89 1.20 -12.51 12.13
CA SER A 89 -0.01 -12.80 11.36
C SER A 89 -0.25 -14.30 11.32
N ILE A 90 -1.48 -14.72 11.00
CA ILE A 90 -1.86 -16.15 10.94
C ILE A 90 -1.06 -16.99 9.94
N ALA A 91 -0.40 -16.32 9.00
CA ALA A 91 0.53 -16.84 8.01
C ALA A 91 1.51 -15.74 7.55
N PRO A 92 2.71 -16.09 7.04
CA PRO A 92 3.25 -17.44 6.90
C PRO A 92 3.70 -18.05 8.24
N VAL A 93 3.63 -19.37 8.35
CA VAL A 93 4.09 -20.14 9.53
C VAL A 93 4.81 -21.42 9.09
N ASN A 94 5.73 -21.92 9.92
CA ASN A 94 6.40 -23.21 9.72
C ASN A 94 6.10 -24.19 10.86
N ALA A 95 6.58 -25.44 10.73
CA ALA A 95 6.34 -26.48 11.71
C ALA A 95 6.84 -26.12 13.12
N ARG A 96 7.94 -25.36 13.24
CA ARG A 96 8.46 -24.90 14.54
C ARG A 96 7.50 -23.91 15.20
N MET A 97 7.00 -22.95 14.44
CA MET A 97 6.04 -21.95 14.94
C MET A 97 4.72 -22.61 15.35
N ILE A 98 4.20 -23.53 14.53
CA ILE A 98 2.99 -24.31 14.87
C ILE A 98 3.20 -25.12 16.16
N ALA A 99 4.36 -25.77 16.31
CA ALA A 99 4.68 -26.53 17.51
C ALA A 99 4.86 -25.64 18.75
N ALA A 100 5.37 -24.41 18.60
CA ALA A 100 5.55 -23.48 19.71
C ALA A 100 4.22 -23.03 20.33
N ASP A 101 3.16 -22.97 19.53
CA ASP A 101 1.81 -22.57 19.97
C ASP A 101 0.84 -23.77 20.10
N ALA A 102 1.38 -25.00 20.20
CA ALA A 102 0.58 -26.24 20.23
C ALA A 102 -0.49 -26.28 21.34
N ASP A 103 -0.19 -25.74 22.52
CA ASP A 103 -1.14 -25.66 23.64
C ASP A 103 -2.35 -24.77 23.27
N VAL A 104 -2.12 -23.66 22.56
CA VAL A 104 -3.18 -22.76 22.08
C VAL A 104 -4.00 -23.45 20.99
N TRP A 105 -3.37 -24.05 19.99
CA TRP A 105 -4.06 -24.78 18.92
C TRP A 105 -4.95 -25.90 19.48
N ALA A 106 -4.43 -26.67 20.43
CA ALA A 106 -5.16 -27.75 21.08
C ALA A 106 -6.35 -27.23 21.90
N HIS A 107 -6.14 -26.16 22.68
CA HIS A 107 -7.18 -25.57 23.53
C HIS A 107 -8.44 -25.20 22.74
N TYR A 108 -8.29 -24.53 21.59
CA TYR A 108 -9.46 -24.17 20.77
C TYR A 108 -9.80 -25.16 19.66
N GLY A 109 -9.15 -26.34 19.63
CA GLY A 109 -9.45 -27.39 18.66
C GLY A 109 -9.11 -27.05 17.21
N VAL A 110 -8.23 -26.07 16.98
CA VAL A 110 -7.78 -25.67 15.64
C VAL A 110 -6.55 -26.50 15.27
N ARG A 111 -6.53 -27.05 14.06
CA ARG A 111 -5.37 -27.77 13.52
C ARG A 111 -4.87 -27.04 12.29
N PRO A 112 -3.78 -26.25 12.42
CA PRO A 112 -3.21 -25.57 11.26
C PRO A 112 -2.79 -26.57 10.18
N ASP A 113 -3.46 -26.52 9.04
CA ASP A 113 -3.14 -27.28 7.83
C ASP A 113 -2.54 -26.38 6.73
N TRP A 114 -2.10 -25.18 7.10
CA TRP A 114 -1.51 -24.18 6.21
C TRP A 114 -0.14 -23.71 6.71
N THR A 115 0.68 -23.26 5.75
CA THR A 115 1.96 -22.57 6.00
C THR A 115 2.03 -21.22 5.30
N THR A 116 1.14 -20.98 4.33
CA THR A 116 1.07 -19.78 3.50
C THR A 116 -0.24 -19.04 3.73
N LEU A 117 -0.29 -17.76 3.35
CA LEU A 117 -1.48 -16.94 3.48
C LEU A 117 -2.61 -17.44 2.57
N GLU A 118 -2.27 -17.92 1.36
CA GLU A 118 -3.26 -18.57 0.49
C GLU A 118 -3.87 -19.82 1.16
N GLY A 119 -3.04 -20.63 1.81
CA GLY A 119 -3.50 -21.80 2.57
C GLY A 119 -4.46 -21.41 3.70
N TYR A 120 -4.12 -20.36 4.45
CA TYR A 120 -5.02 -19.81 5.46
C TYR A 120 -6.35 -19.34 4.85
N PHE A 121 -6.33 -18.60 3.74
CA PHE A 121 -7.58 -18.14 3.11
C PHE A 121 -8.48 -19.30 2.66
N ARG A 122 -7.92 -20.45 2.25
CA ARG A 122 -8.73 -21.66 1.99
C ARG A 122 -9.34 -22.22 3.28
N ALA A 123 -8.62 -22.17 4.41
CA ALA A 123 -9.16 -22.57 5.71
C ALA A 123 -10.26 -21.61 6.19
N PHE A 124 -10.07 -20.30 6.01
CA PHE A 124 -11.06 -19.26 6.28
C PHE A 124 -12.32 -19.46 5.43
N GLU A 125 -12.19 -19.67 4.13
CA GLU A 125 -13.33 -19.95 3.24
C GLU A 125 -14.08 -21.24 3.64
N ARG A 126 -13.35 -22.25 4.12
CA ARG A 126 -13.92 -23.51 4.62
C ARG A 126 -14.69 -23.33 5.94
N ALA A 127 -14.21 -22.45 6.83
CA ALA A 127 -14.89 -22.10 8.08
C ALA A 127 -16.20 -21.32 7.87
N ARG A 128 -16.33 -20.63 6.71
CA ARG A 128 -17.50 -19.83 6.31
C ARG A 128 -17.89 -18.74 7.33
N PRO A 129 -16.96 -17.82 7.65
CA PRO A 129 -17.24 -16.76 8.60
C PRO A 129 -18.29 -15.77 8.09
N THR A 130 -18.92 -15.06 9.03
CA THR A 130 -19.98 -14.07 8.75
C THR A 130 -19.45 -12.70 8.33
N ILE A 131 -18.17 -12.42 8.58
CA ILE A 131 -17.50 -11.15 8.28
C ILE A 131 -16.56 -11.26 7.08
N ASN A 132 -16.27 -10.14 6.43
CA ASN A 132 -15.15 -10.03 5.51
C ASN A 132 -13.84 -9.85 6.30
N LEU A 133 -12.74 -10.40 5.79
CA LEU A 133 -11.42 -10.29 6.44
C LEU A 133 -10.34 -9.95 5.42
N GLY A 134 -9.48 -9.00 5.78
CA GLY A 134 -8.20 -8.72 5.14
C GLY A 134 -7.08 -8.78 6.18
N THR A 135 -5.86 -9.08 5.76
CA THR A 135 -4.74 -9.17 6.70
C THR A 135 -3.44 -8.60 6.16
N PHE A 136 -2.59 -8.15 7.07
CA PHE A 136 -1.20 -7.75 6.81
C PHE A 136 -0.27 -8.93 7.09
N VAL A 137 0.90 -8.94 6.44
CA VAL A 137 1.98 -9.83 6.83
C VAL A 137 2.77 -9.16 7.96
N GLY A 138 2.81 -9.82 9.12
CA GLY A 138 3.51 -9.33 10.30
C GLY A 138 5.02 -9.54 10.20
N ALA A 139 5.80 -8.46 10.34
CA ALA A 139 7.26 -8.50 10.30
C ALA A 139 7.84 -9.42 11.40
N GLY A 140 7.21 -9.46 12.57
CA GLY A 140 7.62 -10.29 13.70
C GLY A 140 7.40 -11.77 13.40
N GLY A 141 6.29 -12.11 12.75
CA GLY A 141 6.03 -13.46 12.25
C GLY A 141 7.05 -13.89 11.19
N VAL A 142 7.39 -13.00 10.25
CA VAL A 142 8.43 -13.24 9.23
C VAL A 142 9.82 -13.39 9.85
N ARG A 143 10.12 -12.59 10.87
CA ARG A 143 11.37 -12.67 11.62
C ARG A 143 11.47 -13.96 12.40
N ASP A 144 10.40 -14.38 13.08
CA ASP A 144 10.33 -15.70 13.70
C ASP A 144 10.59 -16.78 12.65
N LEU A 145 9.84 -16.79 11.55
CA LEU A 145 9.96 -17.77 10.46
C LEU A 145 11.42 -18.03 10.01
N VAL A 146 12.25 -16.98 9.92
CA VAL A 146 13.62 -17.05 9.40
C VAL A 146 14.68 -17.13 10.51
N ILE A 147 14.61 -16.26 11.51
CA ILE A 147 15.64 -16.07 12.54
C ILE A 147 15.24 -16.76 13.84
N GLY A 148 13.95 -16.74 14.17
CA GLY A 148 13.43 -17.08 15.49
C GLY A 148 13.30 -15.85 16.38
N LYS A 149 13.29 -16.07 17.70
CA LYS A 149 13.05 -15.03 18.71
C LYS A 149 14.33 -14.49 19.36
N ASP A 150 15.48 -14.66 18.70
CA ASP A 150 16.80 -14.25 19.23
C ASP A 150 17.06 -12.73 19.05
N ASP A 151 17.73 -12.12 20.03
CA ASP A 151 18.15 -10.72 19.97
C ASP A 151 19.45 -10.54 19.17
N ARG A 152 19.32 -10.48 17.84
CA ARG A 152 20.45 -10.20 16.95
C ARG A 152 20.00 -9.58 15.63
N PRO A 153 20.84 -8.79 14.93
CA PRO A 153 20.53 -8.35 13.57
C PRO A 153 20.32 -9.54 12.62
N ALA A 154 19.46 -9.35 11.63
CA ALA A 154 19.37 -10.26 10.49
C ALA A 154 20.68 -10.22 9.69
N SER A 155 21.21 -11.39 9.33
CA SER A 155 22.26 -11.47 8.32
C SER A 155 21.70 -11.07 6.94
N PRO A 156 22.54 -10.69 5.97
CA PRO A 156 22.07 -10.36 4.62
C PRO A 156 21.26 -11.48 3.94
N ALA A 157 21.60 -12.75 4.20
CA ALA A 157 20.87 -13.89 3.65
C ALA A 157 19.49 -14.07 4.32
N GLU A 158 19.42 -13.87 5.63
CA GLU A 158 18.15 -13.91 6.38
C GLU A 158 17.24 -12.74 6.00
N LEU A 159 17.78 -11.53 5.86
CA LEU A 159 17.00 -10.38 5.38
C LEU A 159 16.38 -10.65 4.02
N LYS A 160 17.14 -11.23 3.08
CA LYS A 160 16.62 -11.61 1.77
C LYS A 160 15.53 -12.69 1.85
N ALA A 161 15.65 -13.65 2.78
CA ALA A 161 14.61 -14.65 3.02
C ALA A 161 13.33 -14.02 3.62
N MET A 162 13.49 -13.06 4.53
CA MET A 162 12.36 -12.29 5.09
C MET A 162 11.67 -11.45 4.01
N GLU A 163 12.44 -10.75 3.16
CA GLU A 163 11.90 -10.02 2.00
C GLU A 163 11.11 -10.93 1.06
N ALA A 164 11.61 -12.15 0.81
CA ALA A 164 10.92 -13.14 -0.01
C ALA A 164 9.59 -13.62 0.61
N ALA A 165 9.56 -13.85 1.93
CA ALA A 165 8.34 -14.22 2.64
C ALA A 165 7.29 -13.09 2.61
N VAL A 166 7.72 -11.83 2.74
CA VAL A 166 6.83 -10.67 2.57
C VAL A 166 6.32 -10.59 1.14
N ALA A 167 7.18 -10.76 0.13
CA ALA A 167 6.77 -10.75 -1.28
C ALA A 167 5.71 -11.83 -1.58
N GLU A 168 5.94 -13.06 -1.11
CA GLU A 168 4.99 -14.17 -1.26
C GLU A 168 3.64 -13.84 -0.61
N ALA A 169 3.63 -13.33 0.63
CA ALA A 169 2.39 -12.95 1.30
C ALA A 169 1.64 -11.82 0.56
N MET A 170 2.35 -10.84 0.01
CA MET A 170 1.76 -9.78 -0.82
C MET A 170 1.16 -10.34 -2.12
N GLU A 171 1.81 -11.29 -2.78
CA GLU A 171 1.28 -12.00 -3.96
C GLU A 171 0.02 -12.81 -3.63
N GLN A 172 -0.05 -13.34 -2.41
CA GLN A 172 -1.20 -14.09 -1.90
C GLN A 172 -2.34 -13.22 -1.38
N GLY A 173 -2.19 -11.89 -1.41
CA GLY A 173 -3.25 -10.92 -1.14
C GLY A 173 -3.14 -10.17 0.19
N ALA A 174 -1.98 -10.17 0.86
CA ALA A 174 -1.76 -9.31 2.02
C ALA A 174 -1.93 -7.82 1.66
N PHE A 175 -2.44 -7.03 2.61
CA PHE A 175 -2.67 -5.59 2.42
C PHE A 175 -1.39 -4.76 2.49
N GLY A 176 -0.35 -5.31 3.11
CA GLY A 176 0.91 -4.63 3.34
C GLY A 176 1.73 -5.32 4.43
N LEU A 177 2.69 -4.58 4.98
CA LEU A 177 3.53 -5.01 6.10
C LEU A 177 3.01 -4.39 7.41
N SER A 178 2.97 -5.19 8.47
CA SER A 178 2.69 -4.72 9.82
C SER A 178 3.82 -5.05 10.80
N THR A 179 3.91 -4.32 11.91
CA THR A 179 4.92 -4.51 12.97
C THR A 179 4.32 -4.29 14.35
N SER A 180 4.84 -4.98 15.37
CA SER A 180 4.66 -4.70 16.81
C SER A 180 5.98 -4.49 17.52
N LEU A 181 6.58 -3.31 17.32
CA LEU A 181 7.96 -2.98 17.73
C LEU A 181 8.18 -2.87 19.25
N GLN A 182 7.14 -3.07 20.07
CA GLN A 182 7.24 -3.25 21.53
C GLN A 182 7.48 -4.71 21.95
N TYR A 183 7.20 -5.68 21.08
CA TYR A 183 7.15 -7.09 21.44
C TYR A 183 8.20 -7.92 20.70
N VAL A 184 8.61 -9.02 21.33
CA VAL A 184 9.51 -10.00 20.72
C VAL A 184 8.76 -10.77 19.63
N PRO A 185 9.33 -10.97 18.42
CA PRO A 185 10.71 -10.65 18.03
C PRO A 185 10.90 -9.28 17.37
N ASP A 186 9.82 -8.56 17.04
CA ASP A 186 9.87 -7.27 16.34
C ASP A 186 10.68 -6.19 17.06
N ARG A 187 10.75 -6.26 18.39
CA ARG A 187 11.53 -5.36 19.22
C ARG A 187 13.00 -5.31 18.81
N PHE A 188 13.54 -6.42 18.30
CA PHE A 188 14.93 -6.57 17.88
C PHE A 188 15.18 -6.09 16.44
N ALA A 189 14.13 -5.81 15.67
CA ALA A 189 14.27 -5.31 14.31
C ALA A 189 14.76 -3.86 14.31
N THR A 190 15.80 -3.60 13.52
CA THR A 190 16.29 -2.24 13.27
C THR A 190 15.35 -1.50 12.32
N THR A 191 15.35 -0.17 12.35
CA THR A 191 14.59 0.63 11.38
C THR A 191 14.97 0.30 9.93
N GLU A 192 16.24 -0.02 9.64
CA GLU A 192 16.69 -0.41 8.30
C GLU A 192 16.07 -1.73 7.84
N GLU A 193 15.96 -2.70 8.74
CA GLU A 193 15.30 -3.98 8.49
C GLU A 193 13.82 -3.76 8.12
N ILE A 194 13.11 -2.93 8.90
CA ILE A 194 11.72 -2.60 8.62
C ILE A 194 11.56 -1.84 7.31
N ILE A 195 12.46 -0.89 7.00
CA ILE A 195 12.46 -0.17 5.70
C ILE A 195 12.63 -1.16 4.54
N ALA A 196 13.52 -2.15 4.65
CA ALA A 196 13.74 -3.15 3.61
C ALA A 196 12.47 -3.98 3.35
N LEU A 197 11.84 -4.51 4.40
CA LEU A 197 10.59 -5.25 4.29
C LEU A 197 9.43 -4.37 3.78
N ALA A 198 9.33 -3.13 4.25
CA ALA A 198 8.29 -2.20 3.84
C ALA A 198 8.43 -1.81 2.36
N ARG A 199 9.67 -1.69 1.85
CA ARG A 199 9.94 -1.50 0.42
C ARG A 199 9.46 -2.67 -0.42
N VAL A 200 9.45 -3.90 0.10
CA VAL A 200 8.82 -5.05 -0.60
C VAL A 200 7.32 -4.83 -0.69
N ALA A 201 6.64 -4.59 0.42
CA ALA A 201 5.19 -4.33 0.43
C ALA A 201 4.79 -3.18 -0.51
N ALA A 202 5.59 -2.10 -0.56
CA ALA A 202 5.37 -0.97 -1.45
C ALA A 202 5.36 -1.35 -2.94
N ARG A 203 6.12 -2.37 -3.38
CA ARG A 203 6.14 -2.84 -4.79
C ARG A 203 4.78 -3.38 -5.24
N TYR A 204 4.00 -3.91 -4.30
CA TYR A 204 2.65 -4.43 -4.51
C TYR A 204 1.58 -3.36 -4.19
N GLY A 205 2.01 -2.12 -3.92
CA GLY A 205 1.16 -1.01 -3.55
C GLY A 205 0.70 -1.02 -2.09
N GLY A 206 1.18 -1.95 -1.26
CA GLY A 206 0.77 -2.15 0.14
C GLY A 206 0.95 -0.92 1.04
N SER A 207 0.38 -0.97 2.25
CA SER A 207 0.63 0.02 3.31
C SER A 207 1.55 -0.53 4.39
N TYR A 208 2.15 0.37 5.16
CA TYR A 208 2.85 0.04 6.39
C TYR A 208 1.94 0.31 7.57
N ILE A 209 1.89 -0.62 8.50
CA ILE A 209 1.10 -0.50 9.70
C ILE A 209 1.95 -0.82 10.92
N THR A 210 1.72 -0.10 12.02
CA THR A 210 2.58 -0.26 13.18
C THR A 210 1.87 -0.09 14.50
N HIS A 211 2.01 -1.11 15.34
CA HIS A 211 2.18 -0.92 16.77
C HIS A 211 3.61 -0.46 16.99
N GLN A 212 3.71 0.85 17.16
CA GLN A 212 4.96 1.59 17.17
C GLN A 212 5.85 1.26 18.38
N ARG A 213 7.15 1.55 18.27
CA ARG A 213 8.19 1.11 19.22
C ARG A 213 7.98 1.61 20.65
N SER A 214 7.32 2.75 20.82
CA SER A 214 6.91 3.27 22.12
C SER A 214 5.63 4.08 22.02
N GLU A 215 4.77 3.89 23.01
CA GLU A 215 3.53 4.66 23.19
C GLU A 215 3.57 5.51 24.47
N GLY A 216 4.70 5.51 25.17
CA GLY A 216 4.92 6.23 26.42
C GLY A 216 6.00 7.30 26.27
N ASP A 217 7.03 7.22 27.10
CA ASP A 217 8.04 8.28 27.25
C ASP A 217 8.75 8.60 25.92
N GLU A 218 9.06 7.55 25.14
CA GLU A 218 9.74 7.61 23.83
C GLU A 218 8.79 7.73 22.62
N ILE A 219 7.52 8.12 22.82
CA ILE A 219 6.54 8.24 21.73
C ILE A 219 7.02 9.18 20.61
N ASP A 220 7.84 10.18 20.94
CA ASP A 220 8.33 11.10 19.94
C ASP A 220 9.33 10.48 18.97
N ALA A 221 10.32 9.76 19.50
CA ALA A 221 11.29 9.03 18.68
C ALA A 221 10.59 7.91 17.89
N SER A 222 9.57 7.30 18.49
CA SER A 222 8.73 6.30 17.85
C SER A 222 8.00 6.89 16.61
N LEU A 223 7.39 8.07 16.72
CA LEU A 223 6.78 8.75 15.59
C LEU A 223 7.79 9.10 14.49
N ASP A 224 8.99 9.56 14.85
CA ASP A 224 10.06 9.84 13.88
C ASP A 224 10.46 8.58 13.11
N GLU A 225 10.51 7.43 13.78
CA GLU A 225 10.75 6.14 13.14
C GLU A 225 9.65 5.79 12.13
N VAL A 226 8.37 5.93 12.50
CA VAL A 226 7.24 5.69 11.60
C VAL A 226 7.31 6.61 10.36
N PHE A 227 7.56 7.90 10.56
CA PHE A 227 7.67 8.87 9.47
C PHE A 227 8.86 8.57 8.56
N ARG A 228 9.98 8.12 9.13
CA ARG A 228 11.15 7.70 8.38
C ARG A 228 10.85 6.48 7.51
N ILE A 229 10.23 5.44 8.07
CA ILE A 229 9.84 4.24 7.34
C ILE A 229 8.91 4.59 6.17
N ALA A 230 7.84 5.35 6.43
CA ALA A 230 6.89 5.78 5.41
C ALA A 230 7.58 6.53 4.26
N ARG A 231 8.49 7.46 4.59
CA ARG A 231 9.24 8.27 3.62
C ARG A 231 10.19 7.43 2.78
N GLU A 232 10.98 6.57 3.41
CA GLU A 232 12.05 5.82 2.75
C GLU A 232 11.56 4.60 1.98
N ALA A 233 10.44 4.01 2.40
CA ALA A 233 9.79 2.90 1.71
C ALA A 233 8.67 3.36 0.75
N ARG A 234 8.28 4.65 0.79
CA ARG A 234 7.32 5.28 -0.12
C ARG A 234 5.95 4.60 -0.16
N LEU A 235 5.41 4.32 1.02
CA LEU A 235 4.09 3.75 1.20
C LEU A 235 3.31 4.46 2.31
N PRO A 236 1.96 4.43 2.27
CA PRO A 236 1.14 4.97 3.35
C PRO A 236 1.44 4.29 4.68
N ALA A 237 1.36 5.04 5.79
CA ALA A 237 1.49 4.49 7.13
C ALA A 237 0.19 4.63 7.94
N GLN A 238 -0.09 3.63 8.78
CA GLN A 238 -1.16 3.64 9.78
C GLN A 238 -0.57 3.31 11.14
N ILE A 239 -0.75 4.18 12.12
CA ILE A 239 -0.40 3.92 13.52
C ILE A 239 -1.61 3.24 14.17
N TYR A 240 -1.44 1.96 14.52
CA TYR A 240 -2.46 1.20 15.22
C TYR A 240 -2.61 1.68 16.65
N HIS A 241 -3.86 1.64 17.13
CA HIS A 241 -4.29 1.91 18.51
C HIS A 241 -3.54 3.06 19.21
N LEU A 242 -3.45 4.20 18.52
CA LEU A 242 -2.72 5.39 18.96
C LEU A 242 -3.11 5.79 20.39
N LYS A 243 -2.11 5.86 21.26
CA LYS A 243 -2.28 6.19 22.68
C LYS A 243 -1.04 6.87 23.28
N THR A 244 -1.24 7.50 24.42
CA THR A 244 -0.22 8.07 25.29
C THR A 244 -0.27 7.34 26.64
N SER A 245 0.57 6.31 26.78
CA SER A 245 0.54 5.38 27.91
C SER A 245 1.40 5.85 29.08
N GLY A 246 0.89 5.65 30.30
CA GLY A 246 1.56 6.01 31.55
C GLY A 246 1.25 7.44 32.00
N ARG A 247 1.15 7.66 33.31
CA ARG A 247 0.72 8.94 33.91
C ARG A 247 1.55 10.14 33.45
N LYS A 248 2.85 9.94 33.23
CA LYS A 248 3.77 11.00 32.75
C LYS A 248 3.43 11.49 31.33
N ASN A 249 2.69 10.70 30.56
CA ASN A 249 2.35 10.98 29.17
C ASN A 249 0.90 11.45 28.98
N TRP A 250 0.08 11.45 30.03
CA TRP A 250 -1.30 11.90 29.95
C TRP A 250 -1.38 13.38 29.53
N GLY A 251 -2.29 13.69 28.61
CA GLY A 251 -2.47 15.04 28.04
C GLY A 251 -1.55 15.33 26.85
N ARG A 252 -0.68 14.39 26.43
CA ARG A 252 0.21 14.58 25.28
C ARG A 252 -0.48 14.32 23.93
N MET A 253 -1.69 13.77 23.91
CA MET A 253 -2.35 13.37 22.65
C MET A 253 -2.52 14.53 21.64
N PRO A 254 -2.93 15.75 22.02
CA PRO A 254 -3.00 16.87 21.08
C PRO A 254 -1.67 17.16 20.36
N ARG A 255 -0.54 17.05 21.07
CA ARG A 255 0.78 17.22 20.49
C ARG A 255 1.13 16.07 19.54
N VAL A 256 0.82 14.84 19.91
CA VAL A 256 1.01 13.65 19.07
C VAL A 256 0.25 13.77 17.75
N LEU A 257 -1.03 14.17 17.81
CA LEU A 257 -1.87 14.39 16.64
C LEU A 257 -1.30 15.51 15.74
N GLY A 258 -0.87 16.63 16.33
CA GLY A 258 -0.23 17.71 15.58
C GLY A 258 1.04 17.30 14.83
N ARG A 259 1.81 16.33 15.37
CA ARG A 259 2.96 15.76 14.64
C ARG A 259 2.54 14.90 13.44
N ILE A 260 1.45 14.15 13.57
CA ILE A 260 0.89 13.38 12.44
C ILE A 260 0.41 14.34 11.34
N GLU A 261 -0.27 15.44 11.71
CA GLU A 261 -0.68 16.47 10.75
C GLU A 261 0.53 17.11 10.05
N GLN A 262 1.56 17.50 10.81
CA GLN A 262 2.79 18.07 10.26
C GLN A 262 3.49 17.12 9.28
N ALA A 263 3.52 15.82 9.58
CA ALA A 263 4.07 14.81 8.66
C ALA A 263 3.25 14.75 7.34
N ARG A 264 1.93 14.92 7.42
CA ARG A 264 1.07 14.98 6.23
C ARG A 264 1.27 16.25 5.41
N GLU A 265 1.45 17.40 6.05
CA GLU A 265 1.79 18.66 5.37
C GLU A 265 3.12 18.54 4.60
N GLN A 266 4.04 17.69 5.08
CA GLN A 266 5.30 17.37 4.41
C GLN A 266 5.16 16.31 3.29
N GLY A 267 3.94 15.87 2.99
CA GLY A 267 3.63 14.96 1.90
C GLY A 267 3.67 13.47 2.26
N LEU A 268 3.78 13.11 3.54
CA LEU A 268 3.63 11.72 3.98
C LEU A 268 2.16 11.35 4.14
N ASP A 269 1.77 10.15 3.71
CA ASP A 269 0.40 9.67 3.94
C ASP A 269 0.32 8.83 5.22
N VAL A 270 0.19 9.53 6.36
CA VAL A 270 0.10 8.91 7.70
C VAL A 270 -1.26 9.16 8.32
N SER A 271 -1.83 8.16 9.00
CA SER A 271 -3.01 8.31 9.88
C SER A 271 -2.97 7.30 11.03
N ALA A 272 -4.02 7.24 11.83
CA ALA A 272 -4.09 6.37 13.00
C ALA A 272 -5.49 5.79 13.23
N ASP A 273 -5.58 4.81 14.12
CA ASP A 273 -6.85 4.31 14.67
C ASP A 273 -6.75 4.17 16.19
N MET A 274 -7.91 3.99 16.82
CA MET A 274 -7.97 3.67 18.24
C MET A 274 -9.25 2.93 18.64
N TYR A 275 -9.19 2.32 19.83
CA TYR A 275 -10.36 1.88 20.58
C TYR A 275 -10.79 2.93 21.61
N PRO A 276 -12.10 3.01 21.95
CA PRO A 276 -12.67 4.06 22.81
C PRO A 276 -12.61 3.71 24.32
N TYR A 277 -11.44 3.29 24.80
CA TYR A 277 -11.22 2.87 26.20
C TYR A 277 -9.90 3.39 26.75
N THR A 278 -9.81 3.51 28.08
CA THR A 278 -8.61 3.99 28.81
C THR A 278 -7.68 2.87 29.28
N ALA A 279 -7.98 1.61 28.92
CA ALA A 279 -7.13 0.47 29.22
C ALA A 279 -6.73 -0.26 27.93
N SER A 280 -5.52 -0.82 27.93
CA SER A 280 -5.02 -1.69 26.86
C SER A 280 -5.08 -3.15 27.29
N SER A 281 -4.87 -4.08 26.37
CA SER A 281 -4.78 -5.52 26.67
C SER A 281 -3.75 -6.20 25.78
N ASN A 282 -2.99 -7.13 26.35
CA ASN A 282 -1.97 -7.96 25.72
C ASN A 282 -1.59 -9.11 26.66
N SER A 283 -0.53 -9.86 26.37
CA SER A 283 -0.06 -10.95 27.24
C SER A 283 0.53 -10.42 28.56
N LEU A 284 0.34 -11.19 29.64
CA LEU A 284 0.80 -10.83 30.98
C LEU A 284 2.33 -10.79 31.05
N ASP A 285 3.01 -11.71 30.35
CA ASP A 285 4.47 -11.78 30.27
C ASP A 285 5.07 -10.51 29.66
N ALA A 286 4.34 -9.76 28.84
CA ALA A 286 4.81 -8.49 28.27
C ALA A 286 5.13 -7.42 29.35
N SER A 287 4.76 -7.65 30.61
CA SER A 287 5.19 -6.85 31.77
C SER A 287 6.65 -7.12 32.18
N LEU A 288 7.22 -8.26 31.80
CA LEU A 288 8.55 -8.67 32.21
C LEU A 288 9.65 -7.98 31.39
N PRO A 289 10.85 -7.77 31.97
CA PRO A 289 11.99 -7.17 31.28
C PRO A 289 12.29 -7.86 29.95
N LEU A 290 12.71 -7.10 28.95
CA LEU A 290 12.88 -7.61 27.57
C LEU A 290 13.82 -8.83 27.49
N TRP A 291 14.94 -8.80 28.23
CA TRP A 291 15.93 -9.89 28.23
C TRP A 291 15.38 -11.22 28.78
N VAL A 292 14.31 -11.15 29.60
CA VAL A 292 13.64 -12.34 30.14
C VAL A 292 12.82 -13.02 29.05
N ARG A 293 12.22 -12.24 28.14
CA ARG A 293 11.33 -12.70 27.05
C ARG A 293 12.06 -13.14 25.77
N GLU A 294 13.34 -12.80 25.65
CA GLU A 294 14.16 -13.17 24.48
C GLU A 294 14.17 -14.70 24.24
N GLY A 295 14.05 -15.14 22.98
CA GLY A 295 14.19 -16.55 22.62
C GLY A 295 12.94 -17.41 22.88
N GLY A 296 11.81 -16.81 23.25
CA GLY A 296 10.50 -17.46 23.32
C GLY A 296 10.14 -18.06 24.69
N HIS A 297 8.93 -18.65 24.77
CA HIS A 297 8.31 -19.06 26.05
C HIS A 297 9.17 -20.04 26.84
N GLU A 298 9.68 -21.10 26.23
CA GLU A 298 10.49 -22.11 26.97
C GLU A 298 11.74 -21.51 27.62
N ARG A 299 12.46 -20.63 26.91
CA ARG A 299 13.64 -19.95 27.48
C ARG A 299 13.24 -18.96 28.57
N MET A 300 12.14 -18.23 28.38
CA MET A 300 11.58 -17.34 29.39
C MET A 300 11.22 -18.11 30.66
N LEU A 301 10.45 -19.20 30.54
CA LEU A 301 10.06 -20.06 31.66
C LEU A 301 11.28 -20.67 32.36
N GLY A 302 12.30 -21.08 31.60
CA GLY A 302 13.58 -21.54 32.15
C GLY A 302 14.26 -20.48 33.03
N ARG A 303 14.37 -19.23 32.52
CA ARG A 303 14.93 -18.09 33.30
C ARG A 303 14.10 -17.75 34.53
N LEU A 304 12.77 -17.87 34.47
CA LEU A 304 11.91 -17.55 35.61
C LEU A 304 11.90 -18.66 36.68
N ARG A 305 12.23 -19.90 36.31
CA ARG A 305 12.33 -21.04 37.24
C ARG A 305 13.70 -21.14 37.92
N ASP A 306 14.76 -20.65 37.27
CA ASP A 306 16.10 -20.60 37.88
C ASP A 306 16.17 -19.47 38.93
N PRO A 307 16.56 -19.76 40.19
CA PRO A 307 16.55 -18.76 41.26
C PRO A 307 17.42 -17.53 40.98
N ALA A 308 18.61 -17.73 40.40
CA ALA A 308 19.56 -16.64 40.18
C ALA A 308 19.05 -15.70 39.07
N THR A 309 18.50 -16.24 37.98
CA THR A 309 17.92 -15.41 36.93
C THR A 309 16.56 -14.82 37.31
N ARG A 310 15.78 -15.48 38.18
CA ARG A 310 14.55 -14.90 38.75
C ARG A 310 14.85 -13.67 39.60
N GLU A 311 15.80 -13.76 40.54
CA GLU A 311 16.21 -12.60 41.37
C GLU A 311 16.69 -11.43 40.50
N ARG A 312 17.48 -11.71 39.44
CA ARG A 312 17.91 -10.70 38.47
C ARG A 312 16.73 -10.10 37.70
N ALA A 313 15.74 -10.91 37.31
CA ALA A 313 14.54 -10.45 36.62
C ALA A 313 13.70 -9.53 37.50
N GLU A 314 13.53 -9.90 38.78
CA GLU A 314 12.81 -9.11 39.76
C GLU A 314 13.49 -7.76 40.01
N LYS A 315 14.82 -7.76 40.16
CA LYS A 315 15.60 -6.52 40.28
C LYS A 315 15.43 -5.63 39.03
N SER A 316 15.61 -6.20 37.84
CA SER A 316 15.47 -5.44 36.57
C SER A 316 14.07 -4.84 36.44
N PHE A 317 13.04 -5.62 36.79
CA PHE A 317 11.65 -5.16 36.75
C PHE A 317 11.44 -3.96 37.69
N ARG A 318 11.94 -4.01 38.94
CA ARG A 318 11.80 -2.90 39.89
C ARG A 318 12.59 -1.66 39.46
N ASP A 319 13.77 -1.84 38.86
CA ASP A 319 14.57 -0.75 38.31
C ASP A 319 13.83 -0.05 37.14
N GLU A 320 13.14 -0.81 36.29
CA GLU A 320 12.33 -0.31 35.17
C GLU A 320 10.96 0.26 35.61
N ASN A 321 10.43 -0.19 36.75
CA ASN A 321 9.10 0.14 37.26
C ASN A 321 9.17 0.63 38.73
N PRO A 322 9.72 1.83 38.99
CA PRO A 322 9.94 2.33 40.35
C PRO A 322 8.65 2.55 41.16
N ASP A 323 7.49 2.66 40.49
CA ASP A 323 6.18 2.81 41.12
C ASP A 323 5.53 1.46 41.49
N TRP A 324 6.30 0.35 41.51
CA TRP A 324 5.83 -0.99 41.90
C TRP A 324 6.18 -1.33 43.36
N PRO A 325 5.26 -1.91 44.17
CA PRO A 325 3.88 -2.31 43.82
C PRO A 325 2.85 -1.17 43.89
N ASP A 326 3.19 -0.06 44.57
CA ASP A 326 2.29 1.03 44.95
C ASP A 326 1.81 1.88 43.75
N GLY A 327 0.72 1.41 43.13
CA GLY A 327 0.06 2.07 42.01
C GLY A 327 0.32 1.43 40.65
N GLY A 328 1.33 0.55 40.54
CA GLY A 328 1.59 -0.29 39.36
C GLY A 328 0.74 -1.56 39.33
N ALA A 329 0.75 -2.34 40.41
CA ALA A 329 0.10 -3.66 40.47
C ALA A 329 -1.43 -3.60 40.41
N ALA A 330 -2.04 -2.59 41.04
CA ALA A 330 -3.48 -2.32 41.00
C ALA A 330 -4.00 -1.93 39.61
N ARG A 331 -3.11 -1.67 38.63
CA ARG A 331 -3.46 -1.31 37.25
C ARG A 331 -3.32 -2.45 36.26
N ILE A 332 -2.90 -3.62 36.72
CA ILE A 332 -2.73 -4.81 35.90
C ILE A 332 -3.72 -5.85 36.38
N MET A 333 -4.70 -6.16 35.53
CA MET A 333 -5.74 -7.15 35.79
C MET A 333 -5.49 -8.40 34.95
N VAL A 334 -5.50 -9.57 35.56
CA VAL A 334 -5.45 -10.86 34.84
C VAL A 334 -6.80 -11.06 34.15
N VAL A 335 -6.80 -11.21 32.82
CA VAL A 335 -8.05 -11.27 32.03
C VAL A 335 -8.34 -12.63 31.44
N SER A 336 -7.35 -13.44 31.12
CA SER A 336 -7.59 -14.78 30.58
C SER A 336 -6.45 -15.70 30.94
N VAL A 337 -6.76 -16.96 31.25
CA VAL A 337 -5.78 -18.02 31.48
C VAL A 337 -6.22 -19.32 30.80
N LEU A 338 -5.26 -20.16 30.43
CA LEU A 338 -5.54 -21.51 29.91
C LEU A 338 -5.61 -22.55 31.02
N ASP A 339 -4.77 -22.44 32.05
CA ASP A 339 -4.78 -23.33 33.21
C ASP A 339 -6.07 -23.15 34.04
N PRO A 340 -6.92 -24.18 34.16
CA PRO A 340 -8.14 -24.12 34.95
C PRO A 340 -7.90 -23.74 36.42
N ALA A 341 -6.75 -24.09 37.00
CA ALA A 341 -6.42 -23.77 38.39
C ALA A 341 -6.24 -22.26 38.63
N LEU A 342 -5.91 -21.51 37.58
CA LEU A 342 -5.71 -20.07 37.63
C LEU A 342 -6.99 -19.28 37.34
N LYS A 343 -8.09 -19.93 36.94
CA LYS A 343 -9.36 -19.24 36.59
C LYS A 343 -9.91 -18.35 37.71
N LYS A 344 -9.62 -18.70 38.97
CA LYS A 344 -9.94 -17.88 40.16
C LYS A 344 -9.32 -16.48 40.14
N TYR A 345 -8.27 -16.25 39.35
CA TYR A 345 -7.59 -14.96 39.21
C TYR A 345 -8.18 -14.08 38.10
N GLU A 346 -9.04 -14.60 37.22
CA GLU A 346 -9.60 -13.81 36.13
C GLU A 346 -10.51 -12.68 36.64
N GLY A 347 -10.18 -11.44 36.25
CA GLY A 347 -10.85 -10.22 36.69
C GLY A 347 -10.31 -9.64 37.99
N LEU A 348 -9.27 -10.23 38.59
CA LEU A 348 -8.56 -9.67 39.73
C LEU A 348 -7.28 -8.96 39.26
N THR A 349 -6.94 -7.88 39.96
CA THR A 349 -5.65 -7.20 39.80
C THR A 349 -4.53 -8.00 40.47
N LEU A 350 -3.28 -7.79 40.02
CA LEU A 350 -2.13 -8.42 40.65
C LEU A 350 -1.99 -8.03 42.13
N GLU A 351 -2.45 -6.84 42.52
CA GLU A 351 -2.52 -6.43 43.93
C GLU A 351 -3.57 -7.22 44.72
N GLU A 352 -4.78 -7.40 44.18
CA GLU A 352 -5.83 -8.18 44.83
C GLU A 352 -5.44 -9.66 44.99
N ILE A 353 -4.80 -10.23 43.97
CA ILE A 353 -4.28 -11.60 44.03
C ILE A 353 -3.15 -11.69 45.07
N GLY A 354 -2.21 -10.75 45.07
CA GLY A 354 -1.12 -10.70 46.07
C GLY A 354 -1.66 -10.61 47.49
N ARG A 355 -2.69 -9.78 47.72
CA ARG A 355 -3.37 -9.66 49.01
C ARG A 355 -4.07 -10.96 49.42
N ALA A 356 -4.75 -11.62 48.48
CA ALA A 356 -5.49 -12.85 48.75
C ALA A 356 -4.56 -14.05 49.05
N GLU A 357 -3.42 -14.12 48.37
CA GLU A 357 -2.45 -15.22 48.47
C GLU A 357 -1.31 -14.93 49.46
N GLY A 358 -1.23 -13.71 50.01
CA GLY A 358 -0.15 -13.28 50.92
C GLY A 358 1.22 -13.17 50.25
N LYS A 359 1.25 -12.76 48.97
CA LYS A 359 2.46 -12.68 48.12
C LYS A 359 2.72 -11.26 47.61
N ASP A 360 3.99 -10.95 47.30
CA ASP A 360 4.34 -9.74 46.55
C ASP A 360 3.70 -9.81 45.15
N PRO A 361 3.11 -8.71 44.63
CA PRO A 361 2.48 -8.73 43.31
C PRO A 361 3.42 -9.12 42.15
N LEU A 362 4.73 -8.89 42.27
CA LEU A 362 5.72 -9.32 41.29
C LEU A 362 5.91 -10.85 41.32
N ASP A 363 5.88 -11.45 42.52
CA ASP A 363 5.87 -12.92 42.64
C ASP A 363 4.61 -13.50 42.02
N VAL A 364 3.44 -12.89 42.24
CA VAL A 364 2.19 -13.30 41.59
C VAL A 364 2.32 -13.22 40.08
N LEU A 365 2.84 -12.10 39.53
CA LEU A 365 3.06 -11.94 38.09
C LEU A 365 3.92 -13.09 37.54
N ILE A 366 5.06 -13.37 38.16
CA ILE A 366 5.99 -14.41 37.72
C ILE A 366 5.36 -15.79 37.87
N ASP A 367 4.73 -16.08 39.00
CA ASP A 367 4.12 -17.38 39.28
C ASP A 367 2.97 -17.70 38.30
N VAL A 368 2.12 -16.71 37.98
CA VAL A 368 1.04 -16.87 36.98
C VAL A 368 1.62 -17.08 35.59
N VAL A 369 2.66 -16.33 35.20
CA VAL A 369 3.34 -16.52 33.90
C VAL A 369 3.96 -17.93 33.82
N ILE A 370 4.57 -18.42 34.90
CA ILE A 370 5.15 -19.78 34.93
C ILE A 370 4.07 -20.85 34.84
N ALA A 371 3.02 -20.73 35.66
CA ALA A 371 1.96 -21.72 35.79
C ALA A 371 1.13 -21.82 34.49
N ASP A 372 0.77 -20.69 33.89
CA ASP A 372 0.02 -20.65 32.63
C ASP A 372 0.91 -20.78 31.39
N LYS A 373 2.20 -21.07 31.58
CA LYS A 373 3.23 -21.20 30.53
C LYS A 373 3.29 -19.99 29.57
N GLY A 374 3.05 -18.79 30.10
CA GLY A 374 3.06 -17.53 29.34
C GLY A 374 1.78 -17.22 28.57
N ASN A 375 0.72 -18.03 28.68
CA ASN A 375 -0.54 -17.79 27.95
C ASN A 375 -1.47 -16.77 28.63
N ALA A 376 -1.17 -16.38 29.87
CA ALA A 376 -2.02 -15.48 30.63
C ALA A 376 -2.13 -14.11 29.95
N GLY A 377 -3.35 -13.62 29.78
CA GLY A 377 -3.64 -12.28 29.27
C GLY A 377 -3.79 -11.26 30.39
N LYS A 378 -3.53 -9.98 30.08
CA LYS A 378 -3.77 -8.86 31.00
C LYS A 378 -4.58 -7.72 30.39
N ILE A 379 -5.14 -6.89 31.26
CA ILE A 379 -5.60 -5.53 30.97
C ILE A 379 -4.74 -4.55 31.76
N SER A 380 -4.30 -3.47 31.11
CA SER A 380 -3.45 -2.43 31.70
C SER A 380 -4.14 -1.06 31.68
N PHE A 381 -4.48 -0.52 32.85
CA PHE A 381 -5.14 0.78 33.02
C PHE A 381 -4.12 1.93 32.93
N SER A 382 -3.75 2.29 31.71
CA SER A 382 -2.57 3.14 31.44
C SER A 382 -2.86 4.47 30.72
N MET A 383 -4.08 4.73 30.26
CA MET A 383 -4.42 5.92 29.47
C MET A 383 -5.37 6.87 30.22
N ALA A 384 -5.45 8.12 29.73
CA ALA A 384 -6.40 9.13 30.21
C ALA A 384 -7.59 9.30 29.26
N GLU A 385 -8.77 9.52 29.82
CA GLU A 385 -10.01 9.70 29.05
C GLU A 385 -9.96 10.95 28.14
N ASP A 386 -9.29 12.02 28.56
CA ASP A 386 -9.18 13.24 27.76
C ASP A 386 -8.30 13.05 26.52
N ASP A 387 -7.27 12.20 26.61
CA ASP A 387 -6.48 11.79 25.43
C ASP A 387 -7.33 10.94 24.48
N VAL A 388 -8.18 10.04 25.02
CA VAL A 388 -9.15 9.28 24.21
C VAL A 388 -10.11 10.21 23.47
N ARG A 389 -10.67 11.20 24.15
CA ARG A 389 -11.54 12.21 23.53
C ARG A 389 -10.81 13.04 22.46
N ALA A 390 -9.56 13.43 22.72
CA ALA A 390 -8.78 14.21 21.77
C ALA A 390 -8.55 13.45 20.46
N ALA A 391 -8.17 12.17 20.55
CA ALA A 391 -7.98 11.32 19.39
C ALA A 391 -9.31 11.01 18.67
N LEU A 392 -10.39 10.70 19.40
CA LEU A 392 -11.72 10.48 18.81
C LEU A 392 -12.24 11.70 18.02
N ARG A 393 -11.96 12.93 18.47
CA ARG A 393 -12.32 14.16 17.74
C ARG A 393 -11.53 14.35 16.45
N HIS A 394 -10.33 13.78 16.37
CA HIS A 394 -9.38 14.13 15.32
C HIS A 394 -9.71 13.45 13.98
N PRO A 395 -9.82 14.17 12.85
CA PRO A 395 -10.34 13.61 11.58
C PRO A 395 -9.52 12.47 10.97
N LEU A 396 -8.25 12.34 11.38
CA LEU A 396 -7.32 11.28 10.94
C LEU A 396 -7.39 9.98 11.75
N VAL A 397 -8.17 9.94 12.82
CA VAL A 397 -8.26 8.76 13.69
C VAL A 397 -9.54 7.98 13.37
N SER A 398 -9.38 6.73 12.92
CA SER A 398 -10.46 5.77 12.68
C SER A 398 -10.67 4.82 13.86
N LEU A 399 -11.65 3.93 13.75
CA LEU A 399 -11.88 2.84 14.70
C LEU A 399 -10.88 1.69 14.50
N GLY A 400 -10.35 1.18 15.61
CA GLY A 400 -9.77 -0.17 15.70
C GLY A 400 -10.15 -0.79 17.05
N THR A 401 -10.72 -2.00 17.08
CA THR A 401 -11.16 -2.62 18.35
C THR A 401 -10.03 -3.27 19.12
N ASP A 402 -8.95 -3.66 18.43
CA ASP A 402 -7.78 -4.35 18.98
C ASP A 402 -8.15 -5.62 19.74
N SER A 403 -9.12 -6.39 19.25
CA SER A 403 -9.53 -7.63 19.91
C SER A 403 -10.25 -8.60 19.00
N GLY A 404 -9.84 -9.88 19.03
CA GLY A 404 -10.49 -10.94 18.27
C GLY A 404 -11.96 -11.12 18.64
N ALA A 405 -12.76 -11.62 17.69
CA ALA A 405 -14.16 -11.92 17.91
C ALA A 405 -14.37 -12.85 19.10
N ARG A 406 -15.40 -12.56 19.90
CA ARG A 406 -15.84 -13.35 21.06
C ARG A 406 -17.30 -13.75 20.90
N ALA A 407 -17.74 -14.65 21.76
CA ALA A 407 -19.13 -15.08 21.83
C ALA A 407 -19.53 -15.37 23.29
N THR A 408 -20.80 -15.16 23.61
CA THR A 408 -21.40 -15.43 24.93
C THR A 408 -21.67 -16.92 25.17
N ASP A 409 -21.37 -17.77 24.20
CA ASP A 409 -21.49 -19.22 24.21
C ASP A 409 -20.22 -19.87 23.64
N GLY A 410 -20.15 -21.20 23.71
CA GLY A 410 -18.97 -21.96 23.27
C GLY A 410 -17.73 -21.68 24.11
N ILE A 411 -16.55 -21.98 23.54
CA ILE A 411 -15.28 -21.88 24.28
C ILE A 411 -14.94 -20.43 24.67
N TYR A 412 -15.37 -19.44 23.89
CA TYR A 412 -15.11 -18.03 24.18
C TYR A 412 -15.87 -17.49 25.39
N ALA A 413 -16.95 -18.16 25.82
CA ALA A 413 -17.66 -17.82 27.05
C ALA A 413 -16.92 -18.26 28.32
N LEU A 414 -15.86 -19.06 28.18
CA LEU A 414 -15.08 -19.60 29.30
C LEU A 414 -13.86 -18.74 29.66
N GLU A 415 -13.67 -17.61 28.97
CA GLU A 415 -12.50 -16.74 29.11
C GLU A 415 -12.93 -15.28 29.13
N LYS A 416 -12.56 -14.54 30.18
CA LYS A 416 -12.79 -13.08 30.16
C LYS A 416 -11.95 -12.43 29.06
N SER A 417 -12.39 -11.25 28.65
CA SER A 417 -11.73 -10.44 27.63
C SER A 417 -11.93 -8.96 27.92
N HIS A 418 -11.19 -8.09 27.23
CA HIS A 418 -11.43 -6.65 27.34
C HIS A 418 -12.78 -6.28 26.71
N PRO A 419 -13.58 -5.37 27.32
CA PRO A 419 -14.89 -4.94 26.80
C PRO A 419 -14.85 -4.34 25.37
N ARG A 420 -13.67 -4.03 24.84
CA ARG A 420 -13.47 -3.48 23.50
C ARG A 420 -13.83 -4.51 22.41
N ALA A 421 -13.76 -5.79 22.73
CA ALA A 421 -14.19 -6.89 21.85
C ALA A 421 -15.70 -6.90 21.60
N TRP A 422 -16.49 -6.20 22.42
CA TRP A 422 -17.95 -6.34 22.50
C TRP A 422 -18.73 -5.07 22.18
N GLY A 423 -18.13 -3.90 22.43
CA GLY A 423 -18.89 -2.64 22.44
C GLY A 423 -18.17 -1.40 21.94
N SER A 424 -17.04 -1.51 21.23
CA SER A 424 -16.31 -0.32 20.78
C SER A 424 -17.16 0.62 19.91
N THR A 425 -17.88 0.08 18.91
CA THR A 425 -18.72 0.89 18.02
C THR A 425 -19.94 1.48 18.76
N ALA A 426 -20.60 0.67 19.59
CA ALA A 426 -21.76 1.08 20.37
C ALA A 426 -21.39 2.14 21.42
N ARG A 427 -20.17 2.07 21.98
CA ARG A 427 -19.62 3.08 22.88
C ARG A 427 -19.38 4.41 22.17
N ILE A 428 -18.84 4.38 20.94
CA ILE A 428 -18.70 5.58 20.11
C ILE A 428 -20.08 6.20 19.84
N LEU A 429 -21.04 5.41 19.37
CA LEU A 429 -22.37 5.89 18.98
C LEU A 429 -23.23 6.33 20.17
N GLY A 430 -23.20 5.59 21.27
CA GLY A 430 -23.95 5.91 22.49
C GLY A 430 -23.26 7.01 23.28
N ARG A 431 -22.14 6.66 23.92
CA ARG A 431 -21.47 7.57 24.86
C ARG A 431 -20.91 8.82 24.15
N TYR A 432 -20.11 8.66 23.10
CA TYR A 432 -19.38 9.80 22.54
C TYR A 432 -20.22 10.63 21.55
N VAL A 433 -21.16 10.03 20.82
CA VAL A 433 -22.05 10.78 19.90
C VAL A 433 -23.33 11.25 20.57
N ARG A 434 -24.14 10.34 21.17
CA ARG A 434 -25.44 10.71 21.74
C ARG A 434 -25.29 11.48 23.05
N ASP A 435 -24.50 10.95 23.99
CA ASP A 435 -24.48 11.47 25.37
C ASP A 435 -23.52 12.67 25.53
N GLU A 436 -22.27 12.53 25.09
CA GLU A 436 -21.24 13.58 25.21
C GLU A 436 -21.26 14.59 24.03
N LYS A 437 -21.92 14.25 22.91
CA LYS A 437 -21.92 15.07 21.68
C LYS A 437 -20.52 15.48 21.22
N LEU A 438 -19.56 14.58 21.40
CA LEU A 438 -18.13 14.80 21.14
C LEU A 438 -17.86 15.02 19.65
N ILE A 439 -18.54 14.23 18.81
CA ILE A 439 -18.50 14.26 17.35
C ILE A 439 -19.92 14.02 16.82
N SER A 440 -20.20 14.43 15.58
CA SER A 440 -21.49 14.15 14.95
C SER A 440 -21.64 12.65 14.65
N LEU A 441 -22.90 12.21 14.48
CA LEU A 441 -23.20 10.85 14.05
C LEU A 441 -22.58 10.53 12.70
N GLU A 442 -22.62 11.49 11.78
CA GLU A 442 -22.09 11.39 10.42
C GLU A 442 -20.56 11.22 10.43
N GLU A 443 -19.84 11.95 11.28
CA GLU A 443 -18.39 11.79 11.44
C GLU A 443 -18.04 10.47 12.12
N ALA A 444 -18.80 10.05 13.13
CA ALA A 444 -18.60 8.75 13.76
C ALA A 444 -18.77 7.60 12.76
N VAL A 445 -19.83 7.63 11.94
CA VAL A 445 -20.02 6.63 10.88
C VAL A 445 -18.88 6.71 9.85
N ARG A 446 -18.46 7.90 9.41
CA ARG A 446 -17.32 8.07 8.48
C ARG A 446 -16.04 7.42 9.03
N LYS A 447 -15.72 7.65 10.31
CA LYS A 447 -14.56 7.09 11.03
C LYS A 447 -14.57 5.57 11.15
N MET A 448 -15.75 4.96 11.08
CA MET A 448 -15.95 3.51 11.16
C MET A 448 -16.22 2.88 9.78
N THR A 449 -16.26 3.65 8.69
CA THR A 449 -16.64 3.15 7.35
C THR A 449 -15.69 3.65 6.26
N SER A 450 -15.99 4.78 5.62
CA SER A 450 -15.25 5.28 4.47
C SER A 450 -13.80 5.69 4.79
N LEU A 451 -13.52 6.12 6.03
CA LEU A 451 -12.15 6.44 6.44
C LEU A 451 -11.28 5.16 6.41
N PRO A 452 -11.58 4.08 7.17
CA PRO A 452 -10.91 2.78 7.01
C PRO A 452 -10.85 2.28 5.56
N ALA A 453 -11.98 2.31 4.83
CA ALA A 453 -12.05 1.82 3.46
C ALA A 453 -11.05 2.54 2.53
N SER A 454 -11.00 3.87 2.62
CA SER A 454 -10.09 4.69 1.82
C SER A 454 -8.62 4.45 2.18
N ARG A 455 -8.30 4.28 3.47
CA ARG A 455 -6.94 3.98 3.93
C ARG A 455 -6.40 2.67 3.36
N MET A 456 -7.30 1.70 3.19
CA MET A 456 -6.94 0.32 2.86
C MET A 456 -7.17 0.01 1.37
N GLY A 457 -7.64 1.00 0.61
CA GLY A 457 -7.89 0.87 -0.83
C GLY A 457 -9.12 0.00 -1.15
N LEU A 458 -10.07 -0.12 -0.22
CA LEU A 458 -11.34 -0.81 -0.43
C LEU A 458 -12.30 0.13 -1.18
N GLN A 459 -12.40 -0.05 -2.50
CA GLN A 459 -13.15 0.87 -3.37
C GLN A 459 -14.65 0.55 -3.49
N ASP A 460 -15.05 -0.65 -3.08
CA ASP A 460 -16.41 -1.18 -3.26
C ASP A 460 -17.21 -1.29 -1.95
N ARG A 461 -16.66 -0.78 -0.84
CA ARG A 461 -17.25 -0.84 0.52
C ARG A 461 -17.09 0.50 1.25
N GLY A 462 -17.76 0.64 2.39
CA GLY A 462 -17.64 1.79 3.29
C GLY A 462 -18.51 3.00 2.93
N ILE A 463 -19.35 2.92 1.90
CA ILE A 463 -20.33 3.96 1.53
C ILE A 463 -21.65 3.30 1.10
N VAL A 464 -22.80 3.86 1.51
CA VAL A 464 -24.14 3.44 1.04
C VAL A 464 -24.42 4.10 -0.30
N ARG A 465 -24.16 3.37 -1.40
CA ARG A 465 -24.38 3.85 -2.77
C ARG A 465 -24.63 2.67 -3.70
N ALA A 466 -25.46 2.87 -4.73
CA ALA A 466 -25.72 1.85 -5.74
C ALA A 466 -24.41 1.30 -6.34
N GLY A 467 -24.33 -0.03 -6.47
CA GLY A 467 -23.15 -0.76 -6.97
C GLY A 467 -22.10 -1.11 -5.90
N MET A 468 -22.17 -0.52 -4.70
CA MET A 468 -21.31 -0.93 -3.58
C MET A 468 -21.76 -2.30 -3.05
N VAL A 469 -20.83 -3.04 -2.41
CA VAL A 469 -21.19 -4.25 -1.68
C VAL A 469 -22.16 -3.87 -0.56
N ALA A 470 -23.19 -4.70 -0.37
CA ALA A 470 -24.22 -4.50 0.64
C ALA A 470 -23.76 -4.96 2.02
N ASP A 471 -22.68 -4.36 2.50
CA ASP A 471 -22.32 -4.34 3.92
C ASP A 471 -23.06 -3.17 4.57
N LEU A 472 -24.05 -3.48 5.41
CA LEU A 472 -24.95 -2.48 6.00
C LEU A 472 -25.17 -2.76 7.48
N VAL A 473 -25.35 -1.71 8.26
CA VAL A 473 -25.83 -1.77 9.64
C VAL A 473 -27.04 -0.86 9.78
N ALA A 474 -28.06 -1.34 10.48
CA ALA A 474 -29.15 -0.50 10.95
C ALA A 474 -29.19 -0.52 12.49
N PHE A 475 -29.12 0.67 13.09
CA PHE A 475 -29.08 0.84 14.54
C PHE A 475 -30.00 1.97 15.00
N ASP A 476 -30.48 1.88 16.23
CA ASP A 476 -31.29 2.91 16.85
C ASP A 476 -30.36 3.94 17.53
N PRO A 477 -30.29 5.18 17.01
CA PRO A 477 -29.42 6.21 17.57
C PRO A 477 -29.83 6.66 18.98
N ALA A 478 -31.06 6.37 19.43
CA ALA A 478 -31.52 6.70 20.77
C ALA A 478 -31.06 5.65 21.80
N THR A 479 -31.01 4.37 21.42
CA THR A 479 -30.79 3.27 22.38
C THR A 479 -29.44 2.55 22.25
N VAL A 480 -28.70 2.74 21.15
CA VAL A 480 -27.39 2.09 20.95
C VAL A 480 -26.45 2.30 22.14
N LYS A 481 -25.90 1.20 22.66
CA LYS A 481 -25.12 1.22 23.92
C LYS A 481 -24.20 0.00 24.05
N ASP A 482 -22.98 0.25 24.54
CA ASP A 482 -22.12 -0.78 25.08
C ASP A 482 -22.52 -1.14 26.52
N VAL A 483 -22.77 -2.42 26.77
CA VAL A 483 -23.14 -2.94 28.10
C VAL A 483 -22.03 -3.78 28.74
N SER A 484 -21.05 -4.19 27.95
CA SER A 484 -19.86 -4.91 28.40
C SER A 484 -18.96 -4.04 29.28
N THR A 485 -18.50 -4.58 30.41
CA THR A 485 -17.62 -3.89 31.37
C THR A 485 -16.32 -4.66 31.59
N PHE A 486 -15.36 -4.08 32.31
CA PHE A 486 -14.13 -4.79 32.68
C PHE A 486 -14.37 -5.98 33.61
N ALA A 487 -15.31 -5.85 34.55
CA ALA A 487 -15.64 -6.90 35.51
C ALA A 487 -16.50 -8.00 34.88
N ASP A 488 -17.41 -7.61 33.99
CA ASP A 488 -18.35 -8.49 33.30
C ASP A 488 -18.40 -8.15 31.80
N PRO A 489 -17.49 -8.75 30.99
CA PRO A 489 -17.34 -8.38 29.59
C PRO A 489 -18.29 -9.11 28.64
N PHE A 490 -19.02 -10.15 29.08
CA PHE A 490 -19.72 -11.12 28.22
C PHE A 490 -21.07 -10.65 27.67
N HIS A 491 -21.18 -9.40 27.25
CA HIS A 491 -22.44 -8.81 26.81
C HIS A 491 -22.33 -8.20 25.43
N TYR A 492 -23.19 -8.64 24.51
CA TYR A 492 -23.32 -8.00 23.20
C TYR A 492 -23.89 -6.58 23.35
N SER A 493 -23.52 -5.71 22.40
CA SER A 493 -24.08 -4.36 22.34
C SER A 493 -25.59 -4.35 22.09
N GLU A 494 -26.27 -3.33 22.60
CA GLU A 494 -27.71 -3.12 22.41
C GLU A 494 -27.98 -2.09 21.30
N GLY A 495 -29.20 -2.09 20.75
CA GLY A 495 -29.66 -1.08 19.79
C GLY A 495 -29.21 -1.29 18.34
N ILE A 496 -28.69 -2.46 17.98
CA ILE A 496 -28.23 -2.80 16.61
C ILE A 496 -29.06 -3.99 16.08
N PRO A 497 -30.32 -3.76 15.64
CA PRO A 497 -31.22 -4.84 15.26
C PRO A 497 -30.89 -5.50 13.93
N TYR A 498 -30.17 -4.86 13.00
CA TYR A 498 -29.89 -5.44 11.69
C TYR A 498 -28.46 -5.20 11.24
N VAL A 499 -27.83 -6.26 10.75
CA VAL A 499 -26.51 -6.21 10.11
C VAL A 499 -26.55 -7.11 8.90
N ALA A 500 -26.16 -6.55 7.75
CA ALA A 500 -26.00 -7.29 6.51
C ALA A 500 -24.52 -7.32 6.12
N VAL A 501 -24.01 -8.50 5.76
CA VAL A 501 -22.66 -8.66 5.19
C VAL A 501 -22.83 -9.23 3.80
N SER A 502 -22.25 -8.56 2.80
CA SER A 502 -22.38 -8.92 1.38
C SER A 502 -23.83 -9.28 1.00
N GLY A 503 -24.78 -8.46 1.47
CA GLY A 503 -26.21 -8.57 1.18
C GLY A 503 -27.01 -9.61 1.97
N ARG A 504 -26.38 -10.39 2.86
CA ARG A 504 -27.05 -11.37 3.73
C ARG A 504 -27.21 -10.82 5.14
N LEU A 505 -28.41 -10.93 5.73
CA LEU A 505 -28.63 -10.55 7.13
C LEU A 505 -27.92 -11.54 8.06
N VAL A 506 -26.87 -11.09 8.73
CA VAL A 506 -26.17 -11.85 9.77
C VAL A 506 -26.73 -11.56 11.15
N VAL A 507 -27.36 -10.39 11.34
CA VAL A 507 -28.20 -10.05 12.49
C VAL A 507 -29.56 -9.60 11.96
N ASP A 508 -30.65 -10.21 12.46
CA ASP A 508 -32.03 -9.90 12.07
C ASP A 508 -32.92 -9.75 13.32
N GLY A 509 -33.45 -8.55 13.54
CA GLY A 509 -34.24 -8.22 14.74
C GLY A 509 -33.47 -8.38 16.05
N GLY A 510 -32.16 -8.09 16.05
CA GLY A 510 -31.27 -8.22 17.21
C GLY A 510 -30.81 -9.65 17.49
N ARG A 511 -31.16 -10.62 16.63
CA ARG A 511 -30.74 -12.03 16.76
C ARG A 511 -29.66 -12.34 15.74
N ILE A 512 -28.55 -12.91 16.20
CA ILE A 512 -27.54 -13.49 15.31
C ILE A 512 -28.17 -14.66 14.56
N THR A 513 -28.06 -14.64 13.24
CA THR A 513 -28.61 -15.68 12.35
C THR A 513 -27.61 -16.82 12.15
N GLY A 514 -28.06 -17.92 11.53
CA GLY A 514 -27.17 -18.99 11.05
C GLY A 514 -26.61 -18.75 9.64
N GLU A 515 -26.83 -17.56 9.07
CA GLU A 515 -26.31 -17.22 7.75
C GLU A 515 -24.79 -17.19 7.77
N SER A 516 -24.18 -17.69 6.69
CA SER A 516 -22.76 -17.47 6.41
C SER A 516 -22.64 -16.77 5.07
N VAL A 517 -21.66 -15.88 4.97
CA VAL A 517 -21.23 -15.36 3.67
C VAL A 517 -20.20 -16.31 3.09
N ARG A 518 -20.24 -16.53 1.77
CA ARG A 518 -19.03 -16.96 1.07
C ARG A 518 -18.08 -15.79 1.25
N GLY A 519 -17.23 -15.82 2.28
CA GLY A 519 -16.37 -14.72 2.65
C GLY A 519 -15.76 -14.16 1.37
N ALA A 520 -16.23 -12.99 0.95
CA ALA A 520 -15.60 -12.33 -0.16
C ALA A 520 -14.23 -12.00 0.40
N ARG A 521 -13.18 -12.59 -0.18
CA ARG A 521 -11.83 -12.09 0.05
C ARG A 521 -11.96 -10.59 -0.10
N SER A 522 -11.74 -9.83 0.97
CA SER A 522 -11.41 -8.43 0.82
C SER A 522 -9.98 -8.45 0.28
N ALA A 523 -9.74 -9.07 -0.87
CA ALA A 523 -8.47 -8.98 -1.55
C ALA A 523 -8.50 -7.59 -2.16
N ARG A 524 -7.47 -6.81 -1.85
CA ARG A 524 -7.16 -5.65 -2.67
C ARG A 524 -7.11 -6.14 -4.13
N PRO A 525 -7.76 -5.45 -5.09
CA PRO A 525 -7.64 -5.85 -6.49
C PRO A 525 -6.15 -5.95 -6.82
N VAL A 526 -5.71 -7.15 -7.20
CA VAL A 526 -4.32 -7.43 -7.57
C VAL A 526 -4.00 -6.48 -8.72
N ARG A 527 -3.28 -5.39 -8.43
CA ARG A 527 -2.55 -4.67 -9.47
C ARG A 527 -1.53 -5.69 -9.96
N SER A 528 -1.70 -6.15 -11.20
CA SER A 528 -0.77 -7.09 -11.83
C SER A 528 0.65 -6.66 -11.53
N ALA A 529 1.44 -7.58 -10.96
CA ALA A 529 2.82 -7.37 -10.59
C ALA A 529 3.56 -6.57 -11.68
N ARG A 530 4.24 -5.48 -11.28
CA ARG A 530 5.24 -4.88 -12.17
C ARG A 530 6.29 -5.97 -12.44
N PRO A 531 6.55 -6.37 -13.70
CA PRO A 531 7.54 -7.40 -13.96
C PRO A 531 8.92 -6.87 -13.59
N GLN A 532 9.62 -7.53 -12.66
CA GLN A 532 11.05 -7.36 -12.48
C GLN A 532 11.82 -8.60 -12.98
N PRO A 533 13.02 -8.40 -13.57
CA PRO A 533 13.85 -9.47 -14.12
C PRO A 533 14.56 -10.28 -13.01
N PRO A 534 15.14 -11.45 -13.33
CA PRO A 534 15.58 -12.43 -12.34
C PRO A 534 16.86 -12.03 -11.59
N ALA A 535 17.00 -12.58 -10.38
CA ALA A 535 17.98 -12.23 -9.36
C ALA A 535 19.42 -12.75 -9.60
N SER A 536 20.41 -11.88 -9.36
CA SER A 536 21.72 -12.13 -8.71
C SER A 536 22.46 -10.79 -8.53
N SER A 537 23.35 -10.68 -7.53
CA SER A 537 23.78 -9.43 -6.83
C SER A 537 24.86 -8.55 -7.50
N PRO A 538 24.60 -7.22 -7.57
CA PRO A 538 25.59 -6.13 -7.45
C PRO A 538 25.11 -4.89 -6.62
N GLU A 539 24.21 -5.08 -5.63
CA GLU A 539 23.38 -4.00 -5.04
C GLU A 539 24.12 -2.91 -4.24
N ALA A 540 25.23 -3.21 -3.56
CA ALA A 540 25.96 -2.21 -2.76
C ALA A 540 26.65 -1.12 -3.61
N SER A 541 26.97 -1.41 -4.88
CA SER A 541 27.53 -0.45 -5.82
C SER A 541 26.44 0.40 -6.50
N LEU A 542 25.22 -0.14 -6.59
CA LEU A 542 24.11 0.52 -7.26
C LEU A 542 23.47 1.60 -6.40
N ALA A 543 23.21 1.35 -5.12
CA ALA A 543 22.63 2.35 -4.21
C ALA A 543 23.47 3.64 -4.11
N ARG A 544 24.81 3.51 -4.10
CA ARG A 544 25.73 4.67 -4.16
C ARG A 544 25.67 5.40 -5.50
N SER A 545 25.50 4.65 -6.60
CA SER A 545 25.40 5.21 -7.95
C SER A 545 24.05 5.89 -8.18
N GLU A 546 22.97 5.39 -7.58
CA GLU A 546 21.63 6.01 -7.58
C GLU A 546 21.60 7.32 -6.79
N SER A 547 22.22 7.36 -5.60
CA SER A 547 22.41 8.61 -4.85
C SER A 547 23.26 9.62 -5.61
N SER A 548 24.32 9.16 -6.30
CA SER A 548 25.16 10.00 -7.16
C SER A 548 24.37 10.56 -8.35
N LEU A 549 23.58 9.75 -9.04
CA LEU A 549 22.73 10.18 -10.17
C LEU A 549 21.66 11.18 -9.73
N TYR A 550 21.03 10.96 -8.58
CA TYR A 550 20.04 11.89 -8.02
C TYR A 550 20.66 13.27 -7.70
N LEU A 551 21.80 13.30 -7.02
CA LEU A 551 22.51 14.55 -6.69
C LEU A 551 22.99 15.27 -7.97
N SER A 552 23.45 14.50 -8.95
CA SER A 552 23.86 14.98 -10.27
C SER A 552 22.68 15.63 -11.02
N VAL A 553 21.49 15.03 -10.95
CA VAL A 553 20.24 15.60 -11.45
C VAL A 553 19.83 16.90 -10.75
N GLN A 554 19.97 16.99 -9.43
CA GLN A 554 19.69 18.25 -8.71
C GLN A 554 20.70 19.36 -9.09
N ALA A 555 21.96 19.01 -9.30
CA ALA A 555 22.97 19.94 -9.80
C ALA A 555 22.65 20.44 -11.22
N LEU A 556 22.17 19.56 -12.11
CA LEU A 556 21.73 19.91 -13.46
C LEU A 556 20.57 20.91 -13.45
N LYS A 557 19.54 20.65 -12.62
CA LYS A 557 18.38 21.56 -12.51
C LYS A 557 18.81 22.97 -12.13
N ARG A 558 19.76 23.10 -11.18
CA ARG A 558 20.32 24.39 -10.76
C ARG A 558 21.17 25.04 -11.85
N LYS A 559 22.10 24.29 -12.45
CA LYS A 559 23.05 24.80 -13.46
C LYS A 559 22.32 25.35 -14.69
N HIS A 560 21.32 24.62 -15.18
CA HIS A 560 20.63 24.93 -16.43
C HIS A 560 19.25 25.58 -16.24
N LYS A 561 18.89 25.94 -15.00
CA LYS A 561 17.59 26.53 -14.65
C LYS A 561 16.39 25.73 -15.23
N VAL A 562 16.47 24.40 -15.14
CA VAL A 562 15.43 23.50 -15.64
C VAL A 562 14.29 23.45 -14.63
N GLU A 563 13.11 23.91 -15.05
CA GLU A 563 11.90 23.93 -14.22
C GLU A 563 11.36 22.51 -14.01
N ARG A 564 11.24 21.75 -15.11
CA ARG A 564 10.76 20.36 -15.09
C ARG A 564 11.75 19.46 -15.81
N LEU A 565 12.08 18.35 -15.15
CA LEU A 565 13.02 17.36 -15.65
C LEU A 565 12.44 15.96 -15.38
N GLY A 566 12.36 15.15 -16.43
CA GLY A 566 12.02 13.74 -16.40
C GLY A 566 13.14 12.93 -17.04
N ILE A 567 13.67 11.93 -16.35
CA ILE A 567 14.71 11.04 -16.88
C ILE A 567 14.29 9.60 -16.63
N ALA A 568 14.52 8.73 -17.60
CA ALA A 568 14.36 7.29 -17.45
C ALA A 568 15.51 6.58 -18.17
N LEU A 569 16.10 5.57 -17.54
CA LEU A 569 17.26 4.83 -18.01
C LEU A 569 17.05 3.33 -17.81
N TYR A 570 17.50 2.55 -18.78
CA TYR A 570 17.68 1.10 -18.67
C TYR A 570 19.00 0.68 -19.33
N ASP A 571 19.91 0.07 -18.56
CA ASP A 571 21.14 -0.50 -19.09
C ASP A 571 21.00 -2.01 -19.32
N SER A 572 21.18 -2.46 -20.57
CA SER A 572 21.00 -3.87 -20.91
C SER A 572 22.19 -4.75 -20.47
N GLU A 573 23.34 -4.14 -20.15
CA GLU A 573 24.49 -4.89 -19.64
C GLU A 573 24.31 -5.23 -18.16
N THR A 574 24.09 -4.21 -17.33
CA THR A 574 23.96 -4.36 -15.88
C THR A 574 22.53 -4.63 -15.42
N ARG A 575 21.54 -4.54 -16.32
CA ARG A 575 20.08 -4.59 -16.06
C ARG A 575 19.56 -3.49 -15.13
N VAL A 576 20.35 -2.45 -14.91
CA VAL A 576 20.00 -1.32 -14.06
C VAL A 576 18.88 -0.51 -14.71
N GLN A 577 17.83 -0.23 -13.94
CA GLN A 577 16.75 0.66 -14.33
C GLN A 577 16.65 1.80 -13.32
N TRP A 578 16.60 3.03 -13.81
CA TRP A 578 16.55 4.21 -12.95
C TRP A 578 15.66 5.28 -13.59
N SER A 579 14.84 5.97 -12.80
CA SER A 579 14.07 7.12 -13.29
C SER A 579 13.96 8.24 -12.25
N TYR A 580 13.80 9.46 -12.75
CA TYR A 580 13.55 10.68 -12.00
C TYR A 580 12.38 11.39 -12.65
N ASN A 581 11.24 11.54 -11.94
CA ASN A 581 9.97 12.02 -12.49
C ASN A 581 9.61 11.33 -13.83
N GLY A 582 9.85 10.02 -13.91
CA GLY A 582 9.72 9.24 -15.14
C GLY A 582 8.29 9.17 -15.68
N ASP A 583 7.31 9.28 -14.80
CA ASP A 583 5.86 9.22 -15.03
C ASP A 583 5.22 10.60 -15.26
N ALA A 584 5.96 11.70 -15.07
CA ALA A 584 5.45 13.03 -15.30
C ALA A 584 5.23 13.30 -16.80
N PHE A 585 4.07 13.86 -17.16
CA PHE A 585 3.75 14.21 -18.54
C PHE A 585 4.42 15.52 -18.98
N PHE A 586 5.11 15.47 -20.11
CA PHE A 586 5.70 16.60 -20.83
C PHE A 586 5.04 16.75 -22.19
N HIS A 587 5.05 17.98 -22.73
CA HIS A 587 4.70 18.18 -24.12
C HIS A 587 5.65 17.37 -25.00
N ALA A 588 5.13 16.55 -25.91
CA ALA A 588 5.93 15.54 -26.59
C ALA A 588 6.96 16.07 -27.57
N ALA A 589 6.82 17.32 -28.03
CA ALA A 589 7.66 17.87 -29.09
C ALA A 589 7.76 16.87 -30.26
N SER A 590 8.98 16.56 -30.74
CA SER A 590 9.17 15.54 -31.78
C SER A 590 9.43 14.12 -31.25
N THR A 591 9.43 13.85 -29.93
CA THR A 591 9.64 12.49 -29.42
C THR A 591 8.41 11.59 -29.62
N MET A 592 7.20 12.15 -29.73
CA MET A 592 6.00 11.38 -30.10
C MET A 592 6.11 10.68 -31.47
N LYS A 593 7.01 11.15 -32.36
CA LYS A 593 7.22 10.55 -33.69
C LYS A 593 7.68 9.08 -33.60
N LEU A 594 8.21 8.65 -32.45
CA LEU A 594 8.47 7.23 -32.17
C LEU A 594 7.18 6.40 -32.16
N ALA A 595 6.11 6.92 -31.57
CA ALA A 595 4.80 6.24 -31.59
C ALA A 595 4.19 6.25 -33.00
N VAL A 596 4.33 7.36 -33.74
CA VAL A 596 3.89 7.43 -35.15
C VAL A 596 4.61 6.37 -35.98
N LEU A 597 5.94 6.24 -35.82
CA LEU A 597 6.76 5.25 -36.51
C LEU A 597 6.27 3.83 -36.20
N VAL A 598 6.02 3.53 -34.93
CA VAL A 598 5.52 2.21 -34.51
C VAL A 598 4.11 1.94 -35.05
N GLY A 599 3.25 2.95 -35.14
CA GLY A 599 1.94 2.84 -35.81
C GLY A 599 2.04 2.52 -37.30
N VAL A 600 3.02 3.10 -38.02
CA VAL A 600 3.30 2.75 -39.42
C VAL A 600 3.75 1.29 -39.54
N PHE A 601 4.73 0.89 -38.73
CA PHE A 601 5.30 -0.44 -38.80
C PHE A 601 4.35 -1.53 -38.27
N ARG A 602 3.38 -1.17 -37.43
CA ARG A 602 2.23 -2.03 -37.12
C ARG A 602 1.47 -2.41 -38.39
N GLN A 603 1.13 -1.44 -39.24
CA GLN A 603 0.41 -1.73 -40.48
C GLN A 603 1.28 -2.52 -41.47
N VAL A 604 2.58 -2.24 -41.52
CA VAL A 604 3.54 -3.03 -42.31
C VAL A 604 3.58 -4.49 -41.85
N PHE A 605 3.69 -4.72 -40.55
CA PHE A 605 3.65 -6.06 -39.96
C PHE A 605 2.34 -6.81 -40.26
N ARG A 606 1.21 -6.09 -40.20
CA ARG A 606 -0.11 -6.64 -40.55
C ARG A 606 -0.35 -6.79 -42.05
N LYS A 607 0.61 -6.37 -42.89
CA LYS A 607 0.50 -6.32 -44.37
C LYS A 607 -0.66 -5.44 -44.86
N GLU A 608 -1.10 -4.50 -44.02
CA GLU A 608 -2.13 -3.49 -44.33
C GLU A 608 -1.52 -2.31 -45.10
N LEU A 609 -0.20 -2.09 -44.98
CA LEU A 609 0.55 -1.03 -45.65
C LEU A 609 1.91 -1.55 -46.11
N GLY A 610 2.29 -1.31 -47.36
CA GLY A 610 3.65 -1.62 -47.85
C GLY A 610 4.62 -0.45 -47.66
N LEU A 611 5.90 -0.72 -47.41
CA LEU A 611 6.94 0.32 -47.31
C LEU A 611 7.13 1.11 -48.62
N GLU A 612 6.91 0.47 -49.77
CA GLU A 612 6.97 1.09 -51.10
C GLU A 612 5.65 1.76 -51.52
N THR A 613 4.63 1.77 -50.64
CA THR A 613 3.33 2.38 -50.95
C THR A 613 3.52 3.87 -51.25
N PRO A 614 3.09 4.37 -52.42
CA PRO A 614 3.23 5.78 -52.76
C PRO A 614 2.23 6.63 -51.97
N VAL A 615 2.72 7.66 -51.31
CA VAL A 615 1.93 8.65 -50.57
C VAL A 615 2.05 9.99 -51.32
N ARG A 616 0.91 10.59 -51.66
CA ARG A 616 0.88 11.91 -52.28
C ARG A 616 1.27 12.98 -51.27
N VAL A 617 2.31 13.75 -51.57
CA VAL A 617 2.80 14.84 -50.74
C VAL A 617 1.87 16.04 -50.92
N ARG A 618 1.10 16.36 -49.88
CA ARG A 618 0.10 17.45 -49.84
C ARG A 618 0.24 18.27 -48.57
N ASN A 619 0.20 19.60 -48.68
CA ASN A 619 0.27 20.51 -47.53
C ASN A 619 -1.12 20.98 -47.06
N ARG A 620 -2.06 20.04 -46.91
CA ARG A 620 -3.40 20.33 -46.40
C ARG A 620 -3.84 19.15 -45.55
N PHE A 621 -3.96 19.35 -44.25
CA PHE A 621 -4.25 18.35 -43.22
C PHE A 621 -5.56 18.71 -42.50
N ARG A 622 -6.17 17.77 -41.79
CA ARG A 622 -7.41 18.01 -41.02
C ARG A 622 -7.08 18.25 -39.56
N SER A 623 -7.53 19.38 -39.03
CA SER A 623 -7.39 19.69 -37.61
C SER A 623 -8.28 18.76 -36.77
N LEU A 624 -7.80 18.40 -35.58
CA LEU A 624 -8.61 17.67 -34.60
C LEU A 624 -9.86 18.46 -34.20
N VAL A 625 -9.78 19.79 -34.22
CA VAL A 625 -10.89 20.68 -33.84
C VAL A 625 -11.72 21.03 -35.08
N GLY A 626 -12.96 20.52 -35.11
CA GLY A 626 -13.94 20.83 -36.16
C GLY A 626 -13.61 20.29 -37.55
N GLY A 627 -12.58 19.45 -37.70
CA GLY A 627 -12.17 18.86 -38.99
C GLY A 627 -11.67 19.87 -40.02
N LEU A 628 -11.47 21.12 -39.62
CA LEU A 628 -11.10 22.21 -40.52
C LEU A 628 -9.69 22.00 -41.08
N PRO A 629 -9.44 22.39 -42.34
CA PRO A 629 -8.10 22.25 -42.91
C PRO A 629 -7.09 23.15 -42.19
N PHE A 630 -5.86 22.65 -42.08
CA PHE A 630 -4.67 23.44 -41.76
C PHE A 630 -3.51 23.04 -42.69
N SER A 631 -2.51 23.91 -42.77
CA SER A 631 -1.31 23.74 -43.60
C SER A 631 -0.10 24.07 -42.76
N LEU A 632 1.01 23.39 -43.04
CA LEU A 632 2.30 23.70 -42.43
C LEU A 632 2.94 24.89 -43.13
N ASP A 633 3.72 25.65 -42.37
CA ASP A 633 4.68 26.58 -42.94
C ASP A 633 5.86 25.78 -43.51
N LEU A 634 6.03 25.84 -44.84
CA LEU A 634 6.99 24.99 -45.55
C LEU A 634 8.43 25.43 -45.33
N ASP A 635 8.65 26.70 -44.97
CA ASP A 635 9.99 27.26 -44.71
C ASP A 635 10.56 26.78 -43.37
N HIS A 636 9.71 26.25 -42.48
CA HIS A 636 10.08 25.76 -41.16
C HIS A 636 10.24 24.24 -41.09
N ASP A 637 10.06 23.50 -42.18
CA ASP A 637 10.29 22.04 -42.17
C ASP A 637 11.78 21.72 -42.22
N ALA A 638 12.20 20.76 -41.40
CA ALA A 638 13.58 20.33 -41.32
C ALA A 638 14.04 19.46 -42.53
N SER A 639 13.20 19.25 -43.55
CA SER A 639 13.49 18.43 -44.74
C SER A 639 13.02 19.09 -46.03
N PRO A 640 13.83 19.98 -46.62
CA PRO A 640 13.51 20.65 -47.88
C PRO A 640 13.21 19.68 -49.03
N ASP A 641 13.73 18.46 -49.00
CA ASP A 641 13.50 17.46 -50.03
C ASP A 641 12.09 16.86 -50.00
N VAL A 642 11.46 16.76 -48.82
CA VAL A 642 10.04 16.40 -48.69
C VAL A 642 9.18 17.53 -49.27
N VAL A 643 9.53 18.79 -48.97
CA VAL A 643 8.83 19.97 -49.50
C VAL A 643 8.95 20.06 -51.02
N ALA A 644 10.14 19.79 -51.59
CA ALA A 644 10.37 19.80 -53.04
C ALA A 644 9.54 18.74 -53.80
N ARG A 645 8.98 17.75 -53.09
CA ARG A 645 8.08 16.74 -53.65
C ARG A 645 6.60 17.14 -53.56
N LEU A 646 6.26 18.36 -53.14
CA LEU A 646 4.88 18.84 -53.09
C LEU A 646 4.15 18.60 -54.42
N GLY A 647 2.98 17.96 -54.35
CA GLY A 647 2.19 17.58 -55.53
C GLY A 647 2.61 16.26 -56.19
N LYS A 648 3.79 15.72 -55.85
CA LYS A 648 4.31 14.41 -56.31
C LYS A 648 4.11 13.34 -55.22
N THR A 649 4.65 12.15 -55.44
CA THR A 649 4.62 11.03 -54.49
C THR A 649 5.99 10.79 -53.85
N MET A 650 5.95 10.26 -52.62
CA MET A 650 7.07 9.65 -51.89
C MET A 650 6.57 8.34 -51.27
N ASN A 651 7.42 7.33 -51.11
CA ASN A 651 6.99 6.10 -50.47
C ASN A 651 6.95 6.24 -48.94
N VAL A 652 6.26 5.31 -48.27
CA VAL A 652 6.13 5.28 -46.80
C VAL A 652 7.50 5.17 -46.12
N LYS A 653 8.41 4.39 -46.69
CA LYS A 653 9.78 4.22 -46.20
C LYS A 653 10.53 5.55 -46.10
N ASP A 654 10.54 6.34 -47.19
CA ASP A 654 11.23 7.62 -47.26
C ASP A 654 10.61 8.64 -46.30
N LEU A 655 9.28 8.66 -46.19
CA LEU A 655 8.59 9.52 -45.24
C LEU A 655 8.92 9.14 -43.78
N ALA A 656 8.89 7.85 -43.44
CA ALA A 656 9.26 7.37 -42.11
C ALA A 656 10.72 7.70 -41.78
N TYR A 657 11.61 7.53 -42.77
CA TYR A 657 13.01 7.88 -42.66
C TYR A 657 13.21 9.37 -42.39
N ARG A 658 12.59 10.28 -43.15
CA ARG A 658 12.69 11.74 -42.94
C ARG A 658 12.00 12.23 -41.67
N MET A 659 10.89 11.60 -41.27
CA MET A 659 10.21 11.90 -40.01
C MET A 659 11.14 11.73 -38.81
N ILE A 660 12.00 10.71 -38.85
CA ILE A 660 12.94 10.43 -37.77
C ILE A 660 14.26 11.16 -37.97
N THR A 661 14.95 10.93 -39.09
CA THR A 661 16.38 11.28 -39.28
C THR A 661 16.66 12.78 -39.39
N THR A 662 15.72 13.53 -39.96
CA THR A 662 15.78 14.98 -40.11
C THR A 662 14.67 15.67 -39.31
N SER A 663 13.78 14.90 -38.69
CA SER A 663 12.65 15.40 -37.89
C SER A 663 11.60 16.18 -38.69
N SER A 664 11.36 15.85 -39.97
CA SER A 664 10.35 16.52 -40.81
C SER A 664 8.96 16.50 -40.15
N ASN A 665 8.35 17.66 -39.94
CA ASN A 665 6.96 17.79 -39.50
C ASN A 665 6.02 17.43 -40.64
N PHE A 666 6.42 17.75 -41.87
CA PHE A 666 5.64 17.49 -43.05
C PHE A 666 5.47 15.99 -43.31
N ALA A 667 6.55 15.21 -43.26
CA ALA A 667 6.47 13.76 -43.32
C ALA A 667 5.65 13.17 -42.15
N THR A 668 5.76 13.76 -40.95
CA THR A 668 5.00 13.31 -39.77
C THR A 668 3.50 13.40 -40.01
N ASN A 669 3.01 14.55 -40.49
CA ASN A 669 1.59 14.75 -40.72
C ASN A 669 1.05 13.90 -41.88
N LEU A 670 1.84 13.68 -42.93
CA LEU A 670 1.48 12.75 -44.00
C LEU A 670 1.30 11.32 -43.47
N LEU A 671 2.19 10.87 -42.58
CA LEU A 671 2.10 9.55 -41.97
C LEU A 671 0.95 9.44 -40.96
N ILE A 672 0.72 10.45 -40.13
CA ILE A 672 -0.44 10.47 -39.21
C ILE A 672 -1.75 10.44 -40.00
N ASP A 673 -1.88 11.19 -41.10
CA ASP A 673 -3.08 11.13 -41.95
C ASP A 673 -3.24 9.76 -42.62
N LEU A 674 -2.13 9.11 -42.97
CA LEU A 674 -2.14 7.78 -43.59
C LEU A 674 -2.56 6.69 -42.60
N VAL A 675 -1.99 6.67 -41.40
CA VAL A 675 -2.24 5.58 -40.44
C VAL A 675 -3.33 5.90 -39.43
N THR A 676 -3.63 7.17 -39.22
CA THR A 676 -4.53 7.72 -38.18
C THR A 676 -3.99 7.60 -36.75
N VAL A 677 -4.44 8.52 -35.89
CA VAL A 677 -4.15 8.51 -34.45
C VAL A 677 -4.65 7.22 -33.78
N GLY A 678 -5.83 6.71 -34.18
CA GLY A 678 -6.40 5.49 -33.59
C GLY A 678 -5.52 4.26 -33.81
N VAL A 679 -4.86 4.13 -34.97
CA VAL A 679 -3.91 3.02 -35.20
C VAL A 679 -2.64 3.20 -34.38
N ILE A 680 -2.17 4.44 -34.19
CA ILE A 680 -1.02 4.72 -33.34
C ILE A 680 -1.31 4.30 -31.90
N HIS A 681 -2.47 4.67 -31.34
CA HIS A 681 -2.85 4.23 -29.98
C HIS A 681 -3.06 2.74 -29.89
N LYS A 682 -3.70 2.12 -30.89
CA LYS A 682 -3.83 0.66 -30.93
C LYS A 682 -2.48 -0.05 -30.96
N ALA A 683 -1.48 0.53 -31.64
CA ALA A 683 -0.12 0.00 -31.63
C ALA A 683 0.52 0.08 -30.25
N LEU A 684 0.36 1.22 -29.56
CA LEU A 684 0.82 1.40 -28.20
C LEU A 684 0.11 0.42 -27.24
N ASP A 685 -1.20 0.24 -27.34
CA ASP A 685 -2.00 -0.68 -26.52
C ASP A 685 -1.57 -2.15 -26.71
N GLU A 686 -1.40 -2.60 -27.97
CA GLU A 686 -0.92 -3.95 -28.30
C GLU A 686 0.47 -4.22 -27.69
N LEU A 687 1.34 -3.21 -27.69
CA LEU A 687 2.68 -3.26 -27.09
C LEU A 687 2.69 -2.94 -25.58
N ARG A 688 1.51 -2.65 -25.01
CA ARG A 688 1.30 -2.22 -23.62
C ARG A 688 2.13 -1.00 -23.23
N VAL A 689 2.33 -0.05 -24.14
CA VAL A 689 3.11 1.18 -23.91
C VAL A 689 2.17 2.29 -23.46
N GLU A 690 2.22 2.63 -22.17
CA GLU A 690 1.47 3.72 -21.57
C GLU A 690 2.30 5.01 -21.54
N GLY A 691 1.66 6.16 -21.31
CA GLY A 691 2.35 7.45 -21.13
C GLY A 691 2.81 8.11 -22.43
N ILE A 692 2.27 7.73 -23.59
CA ILE A 692 2.45 8.46 -24.85
C ILE A 692 1.08 8.75 -25.46
N GLU A 693 0.74 10.04 -25.57
CA GLU A 693 -0.53 10.51 -26.08
C GLU A 693 -0.31 11.32 -27.36
N VAL A 694 -0.57 10.71 -28.51
CA VAL A 694 -0.66 11.42 -29.79
C VAL A 694 -2.12 11.80 -30.02
N LEU A 695 -2.46 13.08 -30.03
CA LEU A 695 -3.84 13.55 -30.24
C LEU A 695 -4.01 14.25 -31.59
N ARG A 696 -2.98 14.96 -32.05
CA ARG A 696 -3.04 15.84 -33.23
C ARG A 696 -1.79 15.76 -34.09
N GLY A 697 -1.93 16.21 -35.33
CA GLY A 697 -0.79 16.52 -36.19
C GLY A 697 0.11 17.62 -35.61
N VAL A 698 1.35 17.67 -36.10
CA VAL A 698 2.30 18.74 -35.79
C VAL A 698 1.79 20.05 -36.39
N ASP A 699 1.97 21.15 -35.66
CA ASP A 699 1.53 22.52 -35.99
C ASP A 699 0.02 22.71 -36.28
N ASP A 700 -0.83 21.79 -35.81
CA ASP A 700 -2.27 22.03 -35.68
C ASP A 700 -2.53 23.04 -34.53
N GLN A 701 -2.34 24.33 -34.84
CA GLN A 701 -2.46 25.43 -33.88
C GLN A 701 -3.87 25.58 -33.31
N LYS A 702 -4.89 25.18 -34.07
CA LYS A 702 -6.28 25.21 -33.60
C LYS A 702 -6.50 24.20 -32.49
N ALA A 703 -6.03 22.96 -32.68
CA ALA A 703 -6.08 21.94 -31.63
C ALA A 703 -5.19 22.29 -30.44
N PHE A 704 -4.03 22.89 -30.68
CA PHE A 704 -3.15 23.41 -29.63
C PHE A 704 -3.85 24.47 -28.76
N ALA A 705 -4.47 25.48 -29.38
CA ALA A 705 -5.21 26.52 -28.68
C ALA A 705 -6.42 25.99 -27.88
N ALA A 706 -7.00 24.86 -28.32
CA ALA A 706 -8.05 24.14 -27.61
C ALA A 706 -7.54 23.20 -26.50
N GLY A 707 -6.25 23.26 -26.15
CA GLY A 707 -5.63 22.46 -25.10
C GLY A 707 -5.39 20.99 -25.46
N LYS A 708 -5.53 20.60 -26.73
CA LYS A 708 -5.29 19.22 -27.21
C LYS A 708 -3.82 19.05 -27.56
N ASN A 709 -3.02 18.66 -26.57
CA ASN A 709 -1.57 18.54 -26.71
C ASN A 709 -1.12 17.09 -26.86
N ASN A 710 -0.08 16.89 -27.66
CA ASN A 710 0.62 15.60 -27.67
C ASN A 710 1.51 15.54 -26.44
N MET A 711 1.41 14.47 -25.65
CA MET A 711 2.09 14.34 -24.36
C MET A 711 2.90 13.05 -24.28
N VAL A 712 4.01 13.06 -23.53
CA VAL A 712 4.86 11.88 -23.29
C VAL A 712 5.37 11.86 -21.85
N THR A 713 5.63 10.68 -21.32
CA THR A 713 6.41 10.46 -20.11
C THR A 713 7.77 9.84 -20.47
N ALA A 714 8.77 9.99 -19.60
CA ALA A 714 10.09 9.42 -19.86
C ALA A 714 10.03 7.88 -19.79
N ASP A 715 9.24 7.33 -18.87
CA ASP A 715 9.04 5.89 -18.71
C ASP A 715 8.31 5.27 -19.93
N GLY A 716 7.32 5.96 -20.49
CA GLY A 716 6.61 5.51 -21.68
C GLY A 716 7.53 5.41 -22.90
N LEU A 717 8.30 6.46 -23.16
CA LEU A 717 9.31 6.47 -24.24
C LEU A 717 10.41 5.44 -24.00
N LEU A 718 10.87 5.26 -22.75
CA LEU A 718 11.89 4.28 -22.41
C LEU A 718 11.39 2.87 -22.71
N LYS A 719 10.15 2.55 -22.34
CA LYS A 719 9.53 1.25 -22.63
C LYS A 719 9.49 0.97 -24.12
N LEU A 720 9.10 1.97 -24.92
CA LEU A 720 9.06 1.83 -26.38
C LEU A 720 10.46 1.56 -26.96
N LEU A 721 11.48 2.32 -26.54
CA LEU A 721 12.86 2.12 -26.97
C LEU A 721 13.42 0.75 -26.57
N ARG A 722 13.08 0.25 -25.38
CA ARG A 722 13.46 -1.10 -24.94
C ARG A 722 12.84 -2.17 -25.82
N LEU A 723 11.55 -2.05 -26.13
CA LEU A 723 10.90 -3.01 -27.03
C LEU A 723 11.56 -3.03 -28.41
N ILE A 724 11.98 -1.87 -28.94
CA ILE A 724 12.73 -1.78 -30.21
C ILE A 724 14.09 -2.45 -30.06
N SER A 725 14.86 -2.09 -29.02
CA SER A 725 16.20 -2.63 -28.78
C SER A 725 16.21 -4.15 -28.58
N ASP A 726 15.16 -4.68 -27.93
CA ASP A 726 15.04 -6.10 -27.60
C ASP A 726 14.46 -6.95 -28.74
N GLY A 727 14.12 -6.35 -29.89
CA GLY A 727 13.53 -7.08 -31.01
C GLY A 727 12.05 -7.44 -30.83
N ARG A 728 11.33 -6.74 -29.95
CA ARG A 728 9.99 -7.10 -29.46
C ARG A 728 8.85 -6.25 -30.01
N VAL A 729 9.13 -5.28 -30.88
CA VAL A 729 8.09 -4.57 -31.62
C VAL A 729 7.63 -5.43 -32.79
N TYR A 730 6.56 -6.19 -32.57
CA TYR A 730 5.91 -7.14 -33.49
C TYR A 730 6.77 -8.31 -33.97
N SER A 731 7.97 -8.05 -34.51
CA SER A 731 8.96 -9.06 -34.85
C SER A 731 10.40 -8.51 -34.75
N PRO A 732 11.43 -9.37 -34.69
CA PRO A 732 12.83 -8.95 -34.74
C PRO A 732 13.16 -8.15 -36.00
N GLU A 733 12.61 -8.51 -37.16
CA GLU A 733 12.84 -7.82 -38.44
C GLU A 733 12.26 -6.41 -38.42
N ILE A 734 11.04 -6.24 -37.92
CA ILE A 734 10.41 -4.93 -37.76
C ILE A 734 11.22 -4.06 -36.80
N SER A 735 11.61 -4.62 -35.66
CA SER A 735 12.42 -3.90 -34.67
C SER A 735 13.79 -3.49 -35.24
N GLY A 736 14.42 -4.34 -36.05
CA GLY A 736 15.64 -4.03 -36.78
C GLY A 736 15.49 -2.85 -37.73
N GLN A 737 14.41 -2.81 -38.52
CA GLN A 737 14.13 -1.69 -39.43
C GLN A 737 13.87 -0.37 -38.67
N LEU A 738 13.15 -0.43 -37.54
CA LEU A 738 12.96 0.74 -36.67
C LEU A 738 14.30 1.26 -36.14
N LEU A 739 15.17 0.35 -35.71
CA LEU A 739 16.48 0.67 -35.17
C LEU A 739 17.42 1.27 -36.22
N GLU A 740 17.43 0.75 -37.45
CA GLU A 740 18.20 1.30 -38.58
C GLU A 740 17.83 2.77 -38.84
N ILE A 741 16.54 3.08 -38.89
CA ILE A 741 16.06 4.45 -39.08
C ILE A 741 16.51 5.37 -37.93
N LEU A 742 16.47 4.89 -36.69
CA LEU A 742 16.87 5.66 -35.51
C LEU A 742 18.39 5.91 -35.45
N LEU A 743 19.20 4.96 -35.90
CA LEU A 743 20.68 5.08 -35.97
C LEU A 743 21.13 6.14 -36.96
N ASP A 744 20.35 6.35 -38.02
CA ASP A 744 20.62 7.32 -39.09
C ASP A 744 20.23 8.78 -38.73
N GLN A 745 19.87 9.03 -37.47
CA GLN A 745 19.57 10.37 -36.96
C GLN A 745 20.69 11.38 -37.29
N ARG A 746 20.35 12.47 -37.98
CA ARG A 746 21.29 13.50 -38.43
C ARG A 746 21.58 14.54 -37.35
N VAL A 747 20.65 14.73 -36.42
CA VAL A 747 20.79 15.68 -35.32
C VAL A 747 21.65 15.08 -34.21
N LYS A 748 22.88 15.58 -34.02
CA LYS A 748 23.83 15.08 -33.00
C LYS A 748 23.89 15.91 -31.71
N ARG A 749 22.90 16.78 -31.45
CA ARG A 749 22.74 17.49 -30.17
C ARG A 749 21.96 16.65 -29.15
N GLY A 750 21.96 17.02 -27.88
CA GLY A 750 21.28 16.27 -26.82
C GLY A 750 22.12 15.09 -26.34
N ILE A 751 21.56 13.89 -26.32
CA ILE A 751 22.24 12.67 -25.84
C ILE A 751 23.60 12.47 -26.54
N PRO A 752 23.73 12.47 -27.88
CA PRO A 752 25.02 12.27 -28.53
C PRO A 752 26.10 13.28 -28.14
N ALA A 753 25.73 14.54 -27.87
CA ALA A 753 26.68 15.58 -27.46
C ALA A 753 27.22 15.38 -26.02
N GLY A 754 26.53 14.57 -25.21
CA GLY A 754 26.99 14.18 -23.87
C GLY A 754 27.97 13.01 -23.87
N LEU A 755 28.17 12.33 -25.01
CA LEU A 755 28.84 11.04 -25.11
C LEU A 755 30.24 11.16 -25.75
N PRO A 756 31.14 10.18 -25.52
CA PRO A 756 32.46 10.17 -26.16
C PRO A 756 32.36 9.95 -27.68
N GLY A 757 33.38 10.39 -28.44
CA GLY A 757 33.38 10.44 -29.91
C GLY A 757 33.22 9.11 -30.67
N GLY A 758 33.17 7.96 -29.97
CA GLY A 758 32.90 6.64 -30.55
C GLY A 758 31.50 6.09 -30.26
N ALA A 759 30.64 6.84 -29.56
CA ALA A 759 29.28 6.38 -29.24
C ALA A 759 28.37 6.48 -30.47
N ARG A 760 27.65 5.40 -30.77
CA ARG A 760 26.54 5.40 -31.74
C ARG A 760 25.23 5.51 -30.97
N VAL A 761 24.32 6.35 -31.43
CA VAL A 761 23.04 6.58 -30.75
C VAL A 761 21.90 6.44 -31.74
N ALA A 762 20.98 5.52 -31.45
CA ALA A 762 19.71 5.39 -32.15
C ALA A 762 18.67 6.23 -31.39
N HIS A 763 18.32 7.42 -31.87
CA HIS A 763 17.53 8.36 -31.06
C HIS A 763 16.57 9.26 -31.82
N LYS A 764 15.67 9.86 -31.05
CA LYS A 764 14.79 10.94 -31.48
C LYS A 764 14.88 12.13 -30.55
N THR A 765 15.36 13.24 -31.12
CA THR A 765 15.36 14.55 -30.47
C THR A 765 13.99 15.24 -30.60
N GLY A 766 13.64 16.07 -29.62
CA GLY A 766 12.45 16.92 -29.62
C GLY A 766 12.77 18.31 -29.11
N HIS A 767 12.45 19.35 -29.88
CA HIS A 767 12.66 20.73 -29.49
C HIS A 767 11.44 21.57 -29.86
N ILE A 768 10.88 22.28 -28.89
CA ILE A 768 9.83 23.29 -29.12
C ILE A 768 9.83 24.32 -27.99
N SER A 769 10.13 25.58 -28.31
CA SER A 769 10.11 26.71 -27.37
C SER A 769 10.94 26.42 -26.10
N THR A 770 10.28 26.15 -24.96
CA THR A 770 10.86 25.88 -23.64
C THR A 770 11.25 24.42 -23.43
N VAL A 771 10.91 23.54 -24.37
CA VAL A 771 10.98 22.09 -24.22
C VAL A 771 12.11 21.51 -25.06
N HIS A 772 13.04 20.82 -24.40
CA HIS A 772 14.17 20.12 -25.03
C HIS A 772 14.22 18.68 -24.53
N HIS A 773 14.09 17.74 -25.46
CA HIS A 773 13.92 16.32 -25.20
C HIS A 773 14.86 15.51 -26.08
N ASP A 774 15.33 14.38 -25.56
CA ASP A 774 15.97 13.36 -26.38
C ASP A 774 15.70 11.98 -25.78
N ALA A 775 15.48 11.00 -26.65
CA ALA A 775 15.12 9.64 -26.29
C ALA A 775 15.88 8.69 -27.22
N GLY A 776 16.77 7.85 -26.67
CA GLY A 776 17.64 7.03 -27.51
C GLY A 776 18.24 5.79 -26.86
N ILE A 777 18.75 4.92 -27.73
CA ILE A 777 19.52 3.72 -27.40
C ILE A 777 20.98 4.01 -27.74
N VAL A 778 21.87 3.85 -26.77
CA VAL A 778 23.28 4.23 -26.83
C VAL A 778 24.15 2.98 -26.91
N TYR A 779 25.01 2.93 -27.92
CA TYR A 779 25.98 1.86 -28.18
C TYR A 779 27.39 2.41 -28.02
N ILE A 780 28.20 1.80 -27.14
CA ILE A 780 29.57 2.25 -26.84
C ILE A 780 30.51 1.05 -26.81
N GLY A 781 31.45 1.02 -27.75
CA GLY A 781 32.43 -0.07 -27.88
C GLY A 781 31.75 -1.43 -28.01
N GLN A 782 32.18 -2.41 -27.22
CA GLN A 782 31.66 -3.78 -27.19
C GLN A 782 30.62 -4.03 -26.07
N ARG A 783 30.18 -2.99 -25.34
CA ARG A 783 29.16 -3.15 -24.29
C ARG A 783 27.79 -3.39 -24.90
N ARG A 784 26.91 -4.06 -24.15
CA ARG A 784 25.47 -4.08 -24.48
C ARG A 784 24.92 -2.64 -24.40
N PRO A 785 23.96 -2.26 -25.27
CA PRO A 785 23.45 -0.90 -25.29
C PRO A 785 22.59 -0.57 -24.07
N TYR A 786 22.47 0.72 -23.76
CA TYR A 786 21.52 1.22 -22.78
C TYR A 786 20.51 2.18 -23.44
N ALA A 787 19.26 2.14 -23.00
CA ALA A 787 18.22 3.07 -23.44
C ALA A 787 18.05 4.18 -22.41
N VAL A 788 17.98 5.43 -22.86
CA VAL A 788 17.85 6.60 -21.99
C VAL A 788 16.90 7.63 -22.61
N VAL A 789 16.08 8.23 -21.76
CA VAL A 789 15.14 9.30 -22.11
C VAL A 789 15.36 10.46 -21.16
N ILE A 790 15.47 11.66 -21.72
CA ILE A 790 15.71 12.91 -20.98
C ILE A 790 14.73 13.96 -21.49
N LEU A 791 13.79 14.35 -20.65
CA LEU A 791 12.73 15.32 -20.92
C LEU A 791 12.95 16.57 -20.07
N THR A 792 13.17 17.72 -20.70
CA THR A 792 13.37 19.00 -19.99
C THR A 792 12.36 20.06 -20.42
N GLN A 793 12.02 20.95 -19.48
CA GLN A 793 11.31 22.20 -19.71
C GLN A 793 12.02 23.31 -18.93
N SER A 794 12.41 24.38 -19.61
CA SER A 794 13.15 25.53 -19.06
C SER A 794 12.60 26.85 -19.59
N PRO A 795 12.86 28.00 -18.93
CA PRO A 795 12.49 29.31 -19.48
C PRO A 795 13.08 29.53 -20.88
N ALA A 796 12.42 30.35 -21.70
CA ALA A 796 12.91 30.67 -23.03
C ALA A 796 14.35 31.23 -22.98
N GLY A 797 15.24 30.68 -23.83
CA GLY A 797 16.65 31.09 -23.90
C GLY A 797 17.60 30.40 -22.89
N ALA A 798 17.13 29.51 -22.03
CA ALA A 798 17.93 28.90 -20.95
C ALA A 798 18.83 27.69 -21.34
N GLY A 799 19.20 27.51 -22.62
CA GLY A 799 20.18 26.50 -23.03
C GLY A 799 19.78 25.03 -22.82
N GLY A 800 18.50 24.68 -23.05
CA GLY A 800 17.96 23.33 -22.75
C GLY A 800 18.67 22.15 -23.44
N ASP A 801 19.22 22.32 -24.64
CA ASP A 801 20.02 21.28 -25.30
C ASP A 801 21.31 20.94 -24.51
N ALA A 802 21.89 21.91 -23.81
CA ALA A 802 23.06 21.70 -22.94
C ALA A 802 22.67 20.93 -21.67
N ALA A 803 21.44 21.11 -21.17
CA ALA A 803 20.93 20.35 -20.03
C ALA A 803 20.79 18.85 -20.37
N VAL A 804 20.25 18.55 -21.56
CA VAL A 804 20.12 17.17 -22.06
C VAL A 804 21.51 16.53 -22.27
N ALA A 805 22.46 17.27 -22.87
CA ALA A 805 23.81 16.78 -23.09
C ALA A 805 24.58 16.53 -21.79
N ASP A 806 24.52 17.45 -20.83
CA ASP A 806 25.17 17.26 -19.53
C ASP A 806 24.53 16.11 -18.73
N ALA A 807 23.19 15.95 -18.79
CA ALA A 807 22.50 14.81 -18.20
C ALA A 807 22.94 13.48 -18.82
N SER A 808 23.04 13.42 -20.14
CA SER A 808 23.57 12.24 -20.83
C SER A 808 25.02 11.94 -20.43
N ARG A 809 25.89 12.95 -20.32
CA ARG A 809 27.28 12.78 -19.86
C ARG A 809 27.36 12.21 -18.46
N GLN A 810 26.53 12.70 -17.54
CA GLN A 810 26.51 12.22 -16.16
C GLN A 810 26.02 10.77 -16.07
N ILE A 811 24.97 10.42 -16.81
CA ILE A 811 24.47 9.05 -16.91
C ILE A 811 25.55 8.12 -17.48
N TYR A 812 26.21 8.53 -18.57
CA TYR A 812 27.31 7.76 -19.15
C TYR A 812 28.45 7.54 -18.15
N ASN A 813 28.89 8.60 -17.46
CA ASN A 813 29.96 8.50 -16.47
C ASN A 813 29.59 7.58 -15.30
N ALA A 814 28.33 7.62 -14.84
CA ALA A 814 27.83 6.72 -13.82
C ALA A 814 27.86 5.25 -14.29
N LEU A 815 27.36 4.95 -15.49
CA LEU A 815 27.38 3.60 -16.06
C LEU A 815 28.80 3.10 -16.37
N ALA A 816 29.71 3.98 -16.78
CA ALA A 816 31.12 3.66 -16.99
C ALA A 816 31.80 3.26 -15.67
N SER A 817 31.50 3.97 -14.58
CA SER A 817 32.02 3.65 -13.24
C SER A 817 31.50 2.31 -12.69
N LEU A 818 30.26 1.95 -13.04
CA LEU A 818 29.66 0.66 -12.69
C LEU A 818 30.34 -0.51 -13.44
N GLY A 819 30.61 -0.34 -14.74
CA GLY A 819 31.27 -1.36 -15.57
C GLY A 819 32.71 -1.68 -15.21
N GLN A 820 33.48 -0.71 -14.69
CA GLN A 820 34.86 -0.93 -14.27
C GLN A 820 34.98 -1.78 -12.99
N LYS A 821 33.96 -1.76 -12.12
CA LYS A 821 33.95 -2.55 -10.89
C LYS A 821 33.61 -4.02 -11.15
N GLU A 822 32.71 -4.31 -12.09
CA GLU A 822 32.38 -5.69 -12.48
C GLU A 822 33.57 -6.39 -13.17
N ARG A 823 34.34 -5.69 -14.01
CA ARG A 823 35.52 -6.26 -14.68
C ARG A 823 36.70 -6.59 -13.75
N ARG A 824 36.82 -5.95 -12.58
CA ARG A 824 37.86 -6.29 -11.58
C ARG A 824 37.53 -7.55 -10.77
N GLY A 825 36.30 -8.06 -10.86
CA GLY A 825 35.86 -9.28 -10.19
C GLY A 825 35.86 -10.54 -11.08
N ALA A 826 36.23 -10.44 -12.35
CA ALA A 826 36.32 -11.58 -13.26
C ALA A 826 37.73 -12.22 -13.17
N PRO A 827 37.86 -13.56 -13.08
CA PRO A 827 39.15 -14.22 -13.17
C PRO A 827 39.77 -13.98 -14.56
N PRO A 828 41.12 -13.97 -14.69
CA PRO A 828 41.75 -13.70 -15.98
C PRO A 828 41.41 -14.82 -16.98
N GLU A 829 41.16 -14.45 -18.24
CA GLU A 829 40.96 -15.44 -19.30
C GLU A 829 42.24 -16.26 -19.51
N PRO A 830 42.11 -17.58 -19.78
CA PRO A 830 43.27 -18.43 -19.99
C PRO A 830 43.96 -18.03 -21.30
N SER A 831 45.26 -17.75 -21.20
CA SER A 831 46.14 -17.56 -22.35
C SER A 831 46.21 -18.84 -23.18
N VAL A 832 46.12 -18.66 -24.51
CA VAL A 832 46.28 -19.68 -25.57
C VAL A 832 47.56 -20.50 -25.40
#